data_AF-A0A0L0CKR7-F1
#
_entry.id   AF-A0A0L0CKR7-F1
#
_cell.length_a   1.000
_cell.length_b   1.000
_cell.length_c   1.000
_cell.angle_alpha   90.00
_cell.angle_beta   90.00
_cell.angle_gamma   90.00
#
_symmetry.space_group_name_H-M   'P 1'
#
loop_
_entity.id
_entity.type
_entity.pdbx_description
1 polymer ?
#
loop_
_entity_poly.entity_id
_entity_poly.type
_entity_poly.pdbx_seq_one_letter_code
_entity_poly.pdbx_strand_id
1 'polypeptide(L)'
;MVVKQTQFLLNILVITSVLSEQNIVNIIKEFNKNHNLQINVLINFNINLQQSEHYEDITLIENVPKLIITKKSCNITNLYRDFNKQSLTIAWLSKETLSFTLDYMDQLLWSIHFKDILIINQEETEDDLFKISSLSWKKGFISLLIWQNKRLYTYHPYPIIKIVPIDVLQQYEDKSYLRNFQHKVMSAPIFEFPPMCFSYINHKGELLRVGYVYKWIETFFTHHNATFEYKFYDMWAYNVTYKDAFNTVGTMDFAFIPLIMPAMDHYFARSTTFFLSNIVLIVPAPKEIFTGFYVLIPFDGLVWFMVFLTGILYFVFVNMLNYLNYKICNWGQAFQDAFNIIIFLSVSSRLKMRNYIFNFGLFLLFLFTGIFLTNYYSSNLSSLYTSKVYEPDLRYIEDIKRTKLNILEYTADAPLWVQRNISKTFTERIITGSNKELLDNRQILNMSYMYTTFEEYADFLLFRQTYLKRPTAKKLNELLHHRPIFITLPHRSPIIDRFNRYLLYMMESGIFKKILSDTKWHGILSGRLKLFLDEEENKSLTWEYFQYVFLIWLLVVPLNNISKFQDKTHLDNFYGYEMVVPVVQLPPVCFSYINTRGQLMRVGYFYKWIEIFLKQHNASIKHHFIDIWKPNVTFALIKNKLQTIEFSFIPAEMPRNYDLASSRVLIVTKTLLVVPTAHEISPNLYLFKPFTTNLWFAITLCLFLFLLLMILLNIILLKEPHVSTAFLETIKIILFLSVALKSDRSIRNFFLSLLFLFTGLFLTNFYNSNLSSMITSKVFEPELQQLEDIKYTNLLIYQHTADKDFLEQLDIPQFLKQRVFTGNNTDFRIKRQSLDMSYMYTGQEDLIDFYLYQQRFMQKPKAKKLHQALKYKHYCITLPHRSPVIDQFNRYLYYIQENGILKKHLRDTNWHGVLSGNLKIFLDDDVKKSLNIKYFEYAFVIWISGLVCAFLSFLVEYFRGNKI
;
A
#
# COMPACT_ATOMS: atom_id res chain seq x y z
N MET A 1 -41.81 18.58 -53.71
CA MET A 1 -40.50 19.12 -54.12
C MET A 1 -40.57 20.59 -54.56
N VAL A 2 -41.71 21.09 -55.04
CA VAL A 2 -41.91 22.51 -55.45
C VAL A 2 -42.06 23.49 -54.27
N VAL A 3 -42.51 23.04 -53.09
CA VAL A 3 -42.74 23.92 -51.92
C VAL A 3 -41.44 24.33 -51.20
N LYS A 4 -40.36 23.54 -51.32
CA LYS A 4 -39.05 23.89 -50.72
C LYS A 4 -38.22 24.85 -51.58
N GLN A 5 -38.47 24.94 -52.89
CA GLN A 5 -37.78 25.87 -53.78
C GLN A 5 -38.40 27.28 -53.75
N THR A 6 -39.72 27.39 -53.58
CA THR A 6 -40.39 28.70 -53.45
C THR A 6 -40.05 29.40 -52.13
N GLN A 7 -39.83 28.65 -51.05
CA GLN A 7 -39.43 29.21 -49.75
C GLN A 7 -37.95 29.63 -49.70
N PHE A 8 -37.09 29.00 -50.52
CA PHE A 8 -35.69 29.41 -50.68
C PHE A 8 -35.57 30.66 -51.57
N LEU A 9 -36.38 30.76 -52.63
CA LEU A 9 -36.45 31.96 -53.49
C LEU A 9 -37.10 33.16 -52.76
N LEU A 10 -38.10 32.95 -51.90
CA LEU A 10 -38.64 34.03 -51.06
C LEU A 10 -37.60 34.54 -50.05
N ASN A 11 -36.80 33.65 -49.46
CA ASN A 11 -35.73 34.06 -48.56
C ASN A 11 -34.59 34.80 -49.28
N ILE A 12 -34.27 34.44 -50.53
CA ILE A 12 -33.28 35.17 -51.34
C ILE A 12 -33.82 36.56 -51.76
N LEU A 13 -35.10 36.68 -52.08
CA LEU A 13 -35.73 37.96 -52.44
C LEU A 13 -35.86 38.93 -51.24
N VAL A 14 -36.07 38.40 -50.03
CA VAL A 14 -36.04 39.21 -48.79
C VAL A 14 -34.61 39.64 -48.41
N ILE A 15 -33.59 38.88 -48.80
CA ILE A 15 -32.17 39.25 -48.59
C ILE A 15 -31.76 40.42 -49.52
N THR A 16 -32.46 40.66 -50.63
CA THR A 16 -32.13 41.75 -51.57
C THR A 16 -32.84 43.08 -51.34
N SER A 17 -33.68 43.23 -50.31
CA SER A 17 -34.46 44.47 -50.10
C SER A 17 -34.34 45.12 -48.71
N VAL A 18 -33.24 44.90 -47.98
CA VAL A 18 -32.94 45.66 -46.75
C VAL A 18 -31.44 45.97 -46.68
N LEU A 19 -30.95 46.79 -47.61
CA LEU A 19 -29.86 47.72 -47.33
C LEU A 19 -30.50 48.99 -46.74
N SER A 20 -31.19 48.84 -45.60
CA SER A 20 -31.64 50.00 -44.83
C SER A 20 -30.41 50.62 -44.17
N GLU A 21 -30.21 51.92 -44.35
CA GLU A 21 -29.25 52.67 -43.53
C GLU A 21 -29.45 52.28 -42.06
N GLN A 22 -28.41 51.70 -41.44
CA GLN A 22 -28.47 51.30 -40.04
C GLN A 22 -28.69 52.58 -39.20
N ASN A 23 -29.83 52.67 -38.51
CA ASN A 23 -30.08 53.75 -37.57
C ASN A 23 -29.73 53.26 -36.16
N ILE A 24 -28.76 53.92 -35.51
CA ILE A 24 -28.25 53.56 -34.18
C ILE A 24 -29.36 53.50 -33.11
N VAL A 25 -30.40 54.32 -33.25
CA VAL A 25 -31.56 54.36 -32.33
C VAL A 25 -32.37 53.07 -32.40
N ASN A 26 -32.54 52.51 -33.61
CA ASN A 26 -33.24 51.24 -33.81
C ASN A 26 -32.42 50.07 -33.28
N ILE A 27 -31.09 50.12 -33.47
CA ILE A 27 -30.15 49.13 -32.92
C ILE A 27 -30.25 49.11 -31.39
N ILE A 28 -30.23 50.27 -30.71
CA ILE A 28 -30.35 50.33 -29.25
C ILE A 28 -31.72 49.83 -28.76
N LYS A 29 -32.81 50.14 -29.48
CA LYS A 29 -34.16 49.63 -29.15
C LYS A 29 -34.25 48.11 -29.28
N GLU A 30 -33.69 47.55 -30.35
CA GLU A 30 -33.61 46.11 -30.59
C GLU A 30 -32.75 45.42 -29.53
N PHE A 31 -31.59 46.01 -29.20
CA PHE A 31 -30.68 45.51 -28.18
C PHE A 31 -31.29 45.49 -26.78
N ASN A 32 -31.98 46.58 -26.40
CA ASN A 32 -32.72 46.70 -25.14
C ASN A 32 -33.81 45.62 -25.01
N LYS A 33 -34.51 45.32 -26.11
CA LYS A 33 -35.58 44.33 -26.15
C LYS A 33 -35.05 42.90 -26.11
N ASN A 34 -34.04 42.57 -26.93
CA ASN A 34 -33.48 41.22 -27.02
C ASN A 34 -32.79 40.78 -25.73
N HIS A 35 -32.13 41.70 -25.03
CA HIS A 35 -31.38 41.41 -23.81
C HIS A 35 -32.13 41.73 -22.50
N ASN A 36 -33.41 42.15 -22.58
CA ASN A 36 -34.22 42.59 -21.44
C ASN A 36 -33.46 43.60 -20.55
N LEU A 37 -32.93 44.66 -21.16
CA LEU A 37 -32.13 45.65 -20.45
C LEU A 37 -33.01 46.53 -19.55
N GLN A 38 -32.56 46.72 -18.32
CA GLN A 38 -33.23 47.47 -17.27
C GLN A 38 -32.70 48.89 -17.11
N ILE A 39 -31.48 49.20 -17.58
CA ILE A 39 -30.90 50.54 -17.46
C ILE A 39 -29.85 50.83 -18.55
N ASN A 40 -29.87 52.02 -19.14
CA ASN A 40 -28.82 52.46 -20.08
C ASN A 40 -27.89 53.49 -19.43
N VAL A 41 -26.60 53.20 -19.37
CA VAL A 41 -25.57 54.08 -18.81
C VAL A 41 -24.92 54.87 -19.93
N LEU A 42 -25.18 56.17 -20.00
CA LEU A 42 -24.71 57.08 -21.05
C LEU A 42 -23.51 57.88 -20.53
N ILE A 43 -22.34 57.74 -21.18
CA ILE A 43 -21.09 58.39 -20.78
C ILE A 43 -20.61 59.32 -21.90
N ASN A 44 -20.75 60.63 -21.71
CA ASN A 44 -20.30 61.64 -22.68
C ASN A 44 -19.57 62.79 -21.98
N PHE A 45 -18.24 62.81 -22.07
CA PHE A 45 -17.41 63.84 -21.43
C PHE A 45 -17.04 65.01 -22.35
N ASN A 46 -17.53 65.05 -23.57
CA ASN A 46 -17.19 66.10 -24.51
C ASN A 46 -18.27 67.20 -24.47
N ILE A 47 -17.84 68.41 -24.11
CA ILE A 47 -18.70 69.58 -23.90
C ILE A 47 -19.27 70.10 -25.23
N ASN A 48 -18.55 69.90 -26.34
CA ASN A 48 -18.96 70.37 -27.67
C ASN A 48 -19.94 69.40 -28.38
N LEU A 49 -20.17 68.20 -27.84
CA LEU A 49 -20.93 67.12 -28.47
C LEU A 49 -22.32 66.89 -27.87
N GLN A 50 -22.79 67.78 -26.99
CA GLN A 50 -24.21 67.80 -26.59
C GLN A 50 -25.14 68.09 -27.79
N GLN A 51 -24.57 68.51 -28.94
CA GLN A 51 -25.23 68.73 -30.24
C GLN A 51 -24.81 67.72 -31.33
N SER A 52 -24.35 66.51 -30.96
CA SER A 52 -24.04 65.48 -31.97
C SER A 52 -25.31 64.82 -32.51
N GLU A 53 -25.34 64.49 -33.81
CA GLU A 53 -26.50 64.01 -34.61
C GLU A 53 -27.28 62.80 -34.05
N HIS A 54 -26.88 62.20 -32.93
CA HIS A 54 -27.59 61.08 -32.31
C HIS A 54 -27.73 61.16 -30.78
N TYR A 55 -27.15 62.17 -30.11
CA TYR A 55 -27.20 62.25 -28.63
C TYR A 55 -28.61 62.58 -28.12
N GLU A 56 -29.30 63.52 -28.76
CA GLU A 56 -30.70 63.86 -28.44
C GLU A 56 -31.63 62.68 -28.74
N ASP A 57 -31.49 62.02 -29.89
CA ASP A 57 -32.33 60.87 -30.26
C ASP A 57 -32.18 59.67 -29.32
N ILE A 58 -30.95 59.40 -28.83
CA ILE A 58 -30.67 58.30 -27.89
C ILE A 58 -31.20 58.66 -26.48
N THR A 59 -31.12 59.93 -26.08
CA THR A 59 -31.69 60.39 -24.79
C THR A 59 -33.22 60.43 -24.79
N LEU A 60 -33.88 60.45 -25.95
CA LEU A 60 -35.34 60.40 -26.12
C LEU A 60 -35.98 58.99 -26.18
N ILE A 61 -35.19 57.90 -26.18
CA ILE A 61 -35.74 56.52 -26.15
C ILE A 61 -36.54 56.27 -24.86
N GLU A 62 -37.88 56.18 -24.93
CA GLU A 62 -38.78 56.18 -23.75
C GLU A 62 -38.86 54.85 -22.95
N ASN A 63 -38.23 53.76 -23.40
CA ASN A 63 -38.55 52.42 -22.89
C ASN A 63 -37.63 51.87 -21.77
N VAL A 64 -36.51 52.52 -21.44
CA VAL A 64 -35.53 52.04 -20.44
C VAL A 64 -34.96 53.24 -19.65
N PRO A 65 -34.89 53.20 -18.31
CA PRO A 65 -34.33 54.29 -17.50
C PRO A 65 -32.84 54.50 -17.80
N LYS A 66 -32.35 55.73 -17.62
CA LYS A 66 -31.02 56.16 -18.09
C LYS A 66 -30.20 56.77 -16.96
N LEU A 67 -28.94 56.36 -16.85
CA LEU A 67 -27.93 56.99 -16.00
C LEU A 67 -27.01 57.82 -16.90
N ILE A 68 -27.10 59.15 -16.82
CA ILE A 68 -26.34 60.05 -17.69
C ILE A 68 -25.15 60.63 -16.92
N ILE A 69 -23.94 60.41 -17.44
CA ILE A 69 -22.68 60.86 -16.87
C ILE A 69 -22.03 61.83 -17.87
N THR A 70 -22.07 63.12 -17.56
CA THR A 70 -21.52 64.20 -18.42
C THR A 70 -20.36 64.98 -17.80
N LYS A 71 -20.20 64.93 -16.48
CA LYS A 71 -19.16 65.69 -15.76
C LYS A 71 -18.00 64.78 -15.35
N LYS A 72 -16.77 65.26 -15.56
CA LYS A 72 -15.55 64.60 -15.09
C LYS A 72 -15.51 64.66 -13.56
N SER A 73 -15.62 63.52 -12.88
CA SER A 73 -15.45 63.40 -11.42
C SER A 73 -14.28 62.48 -11.09
N CYS A 74 -13.52 62.81 -10.04
CA CYS A 74 -12.36 62.01 -9.60
C CYS A 74 -12.71 60.86 -8.64
N ASN A 75 -13.85 60.94 -7.94
CA ASN A 75 -14.34 59.88 -7.06
C ASN A 75 -15.48 59.13 -7.75
N ILE A 76 -15.19 57.93 -8.26
CA ILE A 76 -16.12 57.08 -8.99
C ILE A 76 -16.54 55.93 -8.07
N THR A 77 -17.84 55.76 -7.87
CA THR A 77 -18.40 54.58 -7.18
C THR A 77 -18.79 53.53 -8.20
N ASN A 78 -18.41 52.28 -7.93
CA ASN A 78 -18.62 51.17 -8.84
C ASN A 78 -20.11 50.77 -8.86
N LEU A 79 -20.63 50.37 -10.03
CA LEU A 79 -22.01 49.88 -10.15
C LEU A 79 -22.18 48.49 -9.48
N TYR A 80 -23.04 48.38 -8.47
CA TYR A 80 -23.23 47.15 -7.66
C TYR A 80 -24.28 46.17 -8.25
N ARG A 81 -24.17 44.90 -7.85
CA ARG A 81 -24.41 43.68 -8.67
C ARG A 81 -25.85 43.25 -9.02
N ASP A 82 -26.91 43.74 -8.39
CA ASP A 82 -28.27 43.19 -8.64
C ASP A 82 -29.17 44.07 -9.51
N PHE A 83 -29.26 45.38 -9.24
CA PHE A 83 -30.10 46.31 -10.01
C PHE A 83 -29.49 46.75 -11.36
N ASN A 84 -28.16 46.67 -11.49
CA ASN A 84 -27.43 47.12 -12.68
C ASN A 84 -26.93 45.96 -13.55
N LYS A 85 -27.40 44.72 -13.29
CA LYS A 85 -26.92 43.52 -14.00
C LYS A 85 -27.45 43.42 -15.43
N GLN A 86 -28.49 44.16 -15.78
CA GLN A 86 -29.04 44.23 -17.14
C GLN A 86 -28.86 45.65 -17.68
N SER A 87 -27.61 46.14 -17.70
CA SER A 87 -27.28 47.47 -18.21
C SER A 87 -26.53 47.43 -19.53
N LEU A 88 -26.80 48.42 -20.39
CA LEU A 88 -25.98 48.73 -21.56
C LEU A 88 -25.21 50.01 -21.30
N THR A 89 -23.88 49.94 -21.38
CA THR A 89 -23.02 51.13 -21.30
C THR A 89 -22.78 51.67 -22.69
N ILE A 90 -23.22 52.90 -22.94
CA ILE A 90 -23.02 53.63 -24.19
C ILE A 90 -22.03 54.76 -23.92
N ALA A 91 -20.87 54.74 -24.59
CA ALA A 91 -19.81 55.71 -24.41
C ALA A 91 -19.45 56.41 -25.73
N TRP A 92 -19.34 57.74 -25.68
CA TRP A 92 -18.88 58.55 -26.81
C TRP A 92 -17.37 58.78 -26.72
N LEU A 93 -16.63 58.43 -27.77
CA LEU A 93 -15.17 58.60 -27.83
C LEU A 93 -14.77 59.66 -28.87
N SER A 94 -13.75 60.44 -28.51
CA SER A 94 -13.01 61.37 -29.37
C SER A 94 -11.52 61.31 -29.01
N LYS A 95 -10.60 61.73 -29.88
CA LYS A 95 -9.14 61.66 -29.68
C LYS A 95 -8.68 62.27 -28.36
N GLU A 96 -9.33 63.35 -27.93
CA GLU A 96 -9.03 64.05 -26.68
C GLU A 96 -9.58 63.34 -25.43
N THR A 97 -10.71 62.61 -25.56
CA THR A 97 -11.39 61.96 -24.43
C THR A 97 -11.19 60.45 -24.38
N LEU A 98 -10.48 59.85 -25.36
CA LEU A 98 -10.38 58.40 -25.52
C LEU A 98 -9.80 57.68 -24.31
N SER A 99 -8.63 58.09 -23.82
CA SER A 99 -7.98 57.47 -22.66
C SER A 99 -8.81 57.69 -21.39
N PHE A 100 -9.23 58.93 -21.15
CA PHE A 100 -10.00 59.31 -19.97
C PHE A 100 -11.34 58.57 -19.88
N THR A 101 -12.10 58.49 -20.97
CA THR A 101 -13.41 57.83 -20.98
C THR A 101 -13.27 56.32 -20.72
N LEU A 102 -12.25 55.69 -21.32
CA LEU A 102 -11.95 54.29 -21.05
C LEU A 102 -11.46 54.04 -19.61
N ASP A 103 -10.65 54.95 -19.03
CA ASP A 103 -10.24 54.89 -17.62
C ASP A 103 -11.42 55.13 -16.66
N TYR A 104 -12.34 56.02 -17.02
CA TYR A 104 -13.56 56.26 -16.26
C TYR A 104 -14.46 55.02 -16.28
N MET A 105 -14.68 54.44 -17.45
CA MET A 105 -15.41 53.18 -17.62
C MET A 105 -14.74 52.05 -16.85
N ASP A 106 -13.41 52.03 -16.81
CA ASP A 106 -12.62 51.10 -16.02
C ASP A 106 -12.98 51.20 -14.53
N GLN A 107 -13.06 52.40 -13.96
CA GLN A 107 -13.44 52.55 -12.56
C GLN A 107 -14.93 52.26 -12.33
N LEU A 108 -15.82 52.79 -13.19
CA LEU A 108 -17.27 52.64 -13.06
C LEU A 108 -17.73 51.17 -13.13
N LEU A 109 -17.17 50.41 -14.07
CA LEU A 109 -17.53 49.01 -14.34
C LEU A 109 -16.64 48.01 -13.59
N TRP A 110 -15.84 48.46 -12.61
CA TRP A 110 -14.92 47.62 -11.81
C TRP A 110 -15.55 46.31 -11.29
N SER A 111 -16.75 46.36 -10.72
CA SER A 111 -17.42 45.19 -10.12
C SER A 111 -18.20 44.30 -11.09
N ILE A 112 -18.33 44.70 -12.36
CA ILE A 112 -19.20 44.05 -13.34
C ILE A 112 -18.37 43.43 -14.47
N HIS A 113 -18.38 42.10 -14.56
CA HIS A 113 -17.68 41.35 -15.60
C HIS A 113 -18.62 41.01 -16.78
N PHE A 114 -18.12 41.07 -18.02
CA PHE A 114 -18.82 40.67 -19.26
C PHE A 114 -20.15 41.42 -19.53
N LYS A 115 -20.08 42.74 -19.66
CA LYS A 115 -21.21 43.59 -20.12
C LYS A 115 -21.04 43.93 -21.59
N ASP A 116 -22.17 44.05 -22.29
CA ASP A 116 -22.20 44.63 -23.62
C ASP A 116 -21.99 46.15 -23.51
N ILE A 117 -21.01 46.64 -24.26
CA ILE A 117 -20.60 48.05 -24.29
C ILE A 117 -20.76 48.53 -25.73
N LEU A 118 -21.51 49.61 -25.92
CA LEU A 118 -21.62 50.31 -27.19
C LEU A 118 -20.71 51.54 -27.17
N ILE A 119 -19.74 51.58 -28.07
CA ILE A 119 -18.86 52.71 -28.26
C ILE A 119 -19.30 53.44 -29.53
N ILE A 120 -19.59 54.72 -29.41
CA ILE A 120 -19.88 55.60 -30.54
C ILE A 120 -18.58 56.35 -30.85
N ASN A 121 -17.89 55.92 -31.91
CA ASN A 121 -16.67 56.56 -32.39
C ASN A 121 -17.05 57.59 -33.46
N GLN A 122 -16.60 58.83 -33.27
CA GLN A 122 -16.91 59.95 -34.17
C GLN A 122 -15.80 60.25 -35.17
N GLU A 123 -14.71 59.48 -35.13
CA GLU A 123 -13.55 59.67 -36.00
C GLU A 123 -13.58 58.70 -37.19
N GLU A 124 -13.03 59.09 -38.33
CA GLU A 124 -13.21 58.37 -39.59
C GLU A 124 -12.10 57.34 -39.91
N THR A 125 -11.04 57.22 -39.10
CA THR A 125 -9.88 56.38 -39.45
C THR A 125 -9.98 54.93 -38.94
N GLU A 126 -9.42 53.98 -39.69
CA GLU A 126 -9.34 52.56 -39.29
C GLU A 126 -8.30 52.30 -38.18
N ASP A 127 -7.23 53.10 -38.11
CA ASP A 127 -6.21 53.00 -37.06
C ASP A 127 -6.81 53.24 -35.66
N ASP A 128 -7.84 54.08 -35.57
CA ASP A 128 -8.55 54.37 -34.33
C ASP A 128 -9.37 53.16 -33.85
N LEU A 129 -9.95 52.36 -34.75
CA LEU A 129 -10.69 51.14 -34.39
C LEU A 129 -9.77 50.11 -33.72
N PHE A 130 -8.56 49.94 -34.24
CA PHE A 130 -7.59 49.01 -33.66
C PHE A 130 -7.10 49.52 -32.30
N LYS A 131 -6.87 50.84 -32.17
CA LYS A 131 -6.49 51.47 -30.90
C LYS A 131 -7.58 51.35 -29.83
N ILE A 132 -8.84 51.61 -30.17
CA ILE A 132 -9.99 51.44 -29.27
C ILE A 132 -10.13 49.97 -28.86
N SER A 133 -10.08 49.05 -29.82
CA SER A 133 -10.22 47.61 -29.57
C SER A 133 -9.08 47.07 -28.69
N SER A 134 -7.84 47.51 -28.93
CA SER A 134 -6.67 47.07 -28.15
C SER A 134 -6.66 47.62 -26.72
N LEU A 135 -7.01 48.89 -26.51
CA LEU A 135 -7.14 49.48 -25.18
C LEU A 135 -8.32 48.87 -24.41
N SER A 136 -9.43 48.65 -25.09
CA SER A 136 -10.62 48.00 -24.50
C SER A 136 -10.33 46.55 -24.09
N TRP A 137 -9.60 45.80 -24.91
CA TRP A 137 -9.15 44.45 -24.58
C TRP A 137 -8.21 44.43 -23.36
N LYS A 138 -7.23 45.36 -23.29
CA LYS A 138 -6.33 45.49 -22.12
C LYS A 138 -7.09 45.76 -20.82
N LYS A 139 -8.21 46.49 -20.89
CA LYS A 139 -9.10 46.78 -19.75
C LYS A 139 -10.12 45.68 -19.47
N GLY A 140 -10.15 44.59 -20.25
CA GLY A 140 -11.04 43.44 -20.06
C GLY A 140 -12.47 43.62 -20.61
N PHE A 141 -12.69 44.56 -21.54
CA PHE A 141 -13.99 44.81 -22.16
C PHE A 141 -14.25 43.91 -23.37
N ILE A 142 -14.82 42.73 -23.14
CA ILE A 142 -14.85 41.63 -24.12
C ILE A 142 -16.02 41.71 -25.09
N SER A 143 -17.16 42.25 -24.66
CA SER A 143 -18.36 42.38 -25.49
C SER A 143 -18.53 43.85 -25.85
N LEU A 144 -17.94 44.21 -26.98
CA LEU A 144 -17.78 45.58 -27.42
C LEU A 144 -18.31 45.72 -28.85
N LEU A 145 -19.21 46.67 -29.02
CA LEU A 145 -19.80 47.06 -30.29
C LEU A 145 -19.37 48.50 -30.57
N ILE A 146 -18.73 48.74 -31.71
CA ILE A 146 -18.26 50.07 -32.10
C ILE A 146 -19.12 50.54 -33.27
N TRP A 147 -19.71 51.72 -33.14
CA TRP A 147 -20.41 52.41 -34.21
C TRP A 147 -19.49 53.46 -34.83
N GLN A 148 -19.25 53.37 -36.14
CA GLN A 148 -18.44 54.33 -36.90
C GLN A 148 -18.92 54.35 -38.36
N ASN A 149 -19.05 55.54 -38.96
CA ASN A 149 -19.41 55.73 -40.38
C ASN A 149 -20.63 54.93 -40.84
N LYS A 150 -21.74 54.98 -40.07
CA LYS A 150 -22.99 54.24 -40.33
C LYS A 150 -22.84 52.70 -40.38
N ARG A 151 -21.77 52.15 -39.81
CA ARG A 151 -21.51 50.70 -39.72
C ARG A 151 -21.17 50.27 -38.30
N LEU A 152 -21.49 49.02 -37.98
CA LEU A 152 -21.14 48.37 -36.73
C LEU A 152 -19.86 47.54 -36.90
N TYR A 153 -19.01 47.58 -35.88
CA TYR A 153 -17.81 46.76 -35.78
C TYR A 153 -17.74 46.07 -34.42
N THR A 154 -17.18 44.88 -34.39
CA THR A 154 -16.73 44.22 -33.15
C THR A 154 -15.29 43.75 -33.33
N TYR A 155 -14.68 43.21 -32.28
CA TYR A 155 -13.33 42.68 -32.37
C TYR A 155 -13.25 41.24 -31.85
N HIS A 156 -12.47 40.42 -32.54
CA HIS A 156 -12.15 39.05 -32.14
C HIS A 156 -10.76 39.02 -31.48
N PRO A 157 -10.63 38.57 -30.22
CA PRO A 157 -9.38 38.70 -29.45
C PRO A 157 -8.34 37.58 -29.64
N TYR A 158 -8.66 36.53 -30.41
CA TYR A 158 -7.82 35.33 -30.57
C TYR A 158 -7.50 35.07 -32.05
N PRO A 159 -6.24 34.70 -32.40
CA PRO A 159 -5.03 34.75 -31.56
C PRO A 159 -4.51 36.18 -31.35
N ILE A 160 -4.80 37.08 -32.30
CA ILE A 160 -4.48 38.52 -32.31
C ILE A 160 -5.79 39.27 -32.53
N ILE A 161 -5.90 40.49 -31.99
CA ILE A 161 -7.09 41.34 -32.14
C ILE A 161 -7.37 41.60 -33.62
N LYS A 162 -8.53 41.16 -34.11
CA LYS A 162 -9.03 41.41 -35.46
C LYS A 162 -10.34 42.15 -35.39
N ILE A 163 -10.49 43.21 -36.17
CA ILE A 163 -11.75 43.97 -36.27
C ILE A 163 -12.63 43.30 -37.31
N VAL A 164 -13.91 43.12 -36.99
CA VAL A 164 -14.89 42.45 -37.83
C VAL A 164 -16.09 43.38 -38.01
N PRO A 165 -16.45 43.76 -39.26
CA PRO A 165 -17.69 44.50 -39.53
C PRO A 165 -18.91 43.60 -39.29
N ILE A 166 -19.99 44.20 -38.80
CA ILE A 166 -21.26 43.52 -38.49
C ILE A 166 -22.37 44.13 -39.32
N ASP A 167 -23.01 43.29 -40.15
CA ASP A 167 -24.15 43.70 -40.96
C ASP A 167 -25.49 43.41 -40.25
N VAL A 168 -25.53 42.36 -39.41
CA VAL A 168 -26.73 41.90 -38.68
C VAL A 168 -26.41 41.69 -37.20
N LEU A 169 -27.25 42.20 -36.29
CA LEU A 169 -27.02 42.11 -34.83
C LEU A 169 -26.89 40.67 -34.31
N GLN A 170 -27.52 39.68 -34.95
CA GLN A 170 -27.33 38.26 -34.61
C GLN A 170 -25.88 37.79 -34.71
N GLN A 171 -25.06 38.40 -35.59
CA GLN A 171 -23.62 38.09 -35.69
C GLN A 171 -22.85 38.56 -34.45
N TYR A 172 -23.28 39.65 -33.81
CA TYR A 172 -22.74 40.11 -32.53
C TYR A 172 -23.18 39.21 -31.37
N GLU A 173 -24.41 38.70 -31.41
CA GLU A 173 -24.94 37.76 -30.43
C GLU A 173 -24.21 36.41 -30.47
N ASP A 174 -23.69 35.98 -31.63
CA ASP A 174 -22.88 34.77 -31.74
C ASP A 174 -21.48 34.91 -31.13
N LYS A 175 -21.38 34.64 -29.83
CA LYS A 175 -20.12 34.61 -29.07
C LYS A 175 -19.37 33.26 -29.19
N SER A 176 -19.61 32.48 -30.25
CA SER A 176 -18.95 31.20 -30.52
C SER A 176 -17.44 31.34 -30.73
N TYR A 177 -16.97 32.44 -31.33
CA TYR A 177 -15.56 32.72 -31.59
C TYR A 177 -14.72 32.79 -30.30
N LEU A 178 -15.31 33.15 -29.17
CA LEU A 178 -14.67 33.15 -27.85
C LEU A 178 -14.49 31.73 -27.25
N ARG A 179 -15.01 30.67 -27.90
CA ARG A 179 -14.84 29.25 -27.48
C ARG A 179 -13.51 28.65 -27.89
N ASN A 180 -12.85 29.20 -28.91
CA ASN A 180 -11.61 28.66 -29.45
C ASN A 180 -10.51 29.73 -29.32
N PHE A 181 -9.47 29.44 -28.56
CA PHE A 181 -8.36 30.35 -28.33
C PHE A 181 -7.32 30.36 -29.46
N GLN A 182 -7.52 29.58 -30.52
CA GLN A 182 -6.73 29.59 -31.77
C GLN A 182 -5.21 29.50 -31.49
N HIS A 183 -4.82 28.58 -30.62
CA HIS A 183 -3.45 28.33 -30.17
C HIS A 183 -2.75 29.50 -29.47
N LYS A 184 -3.48 30.51 -28.98
CA LYS A 184 -2.92 31.59 -28.17
C LYS A 184 -2.21 31.04 -26.95
N VAL A 185 -1.01 31.56 -26.70
CA VAL A 185 -0.19 31.24 -25.53
C VAL A 185 -0.82 31.86 -24.29
N MET A 186 -1.18 31.00 -23.34
CA MET A 186 -1.70 31.37 -22.04
C MET A 186 -0.69 30.93 -20.99
N SER A 187 -0.22 31.88 -20.18
CA SER A 187 0.80 31.61 -19.16
C SER A 187 0.17 31.44 -17.76
N ALA A 188 0.73 30.57 -16.91
CA ALA A 188 0.39 30.54 -15.48
C ALA A 188 1.63 30.25 -14.61
N PRO A 189 1.74 30.80 -13.39
CA PRO A 189 2.76 30.39 -12.45
C PRO A 189 2.34 29.06 -11.83
N ILE A 190 3.19 28.04 -11.88
CA ILE A 190 2.93 26.75 -11.23
C ILE A 190 3.86 26.64 -10.02
N PHE A 191 3.27 26.38 -8.86
CA PHE A 191 4.01 26.18 -7.62
C PHE A 191 4.26 24.69 -7.38
N GLU A 192 5.45 24.33 -6.88
CA GLU A 192 5.76 22.97 -6.42
C GLU A 192 4.97 22.65 -5.14
N PHE A 193 3.69 22.31 -5.25
CA PHE A 193 2.83 22.05 -4.10
C PHE A 193 1.97 20.80 -4.31
N PRO A 194 2.49 19.59 -4.06
CA PRO A 194 1.67 18.39 -4.06
C PRO A 194 0.56 18.48 -3.00
N PRO A 195 -0.68 18.02 -3.27
CA PRO A 195 -1.19 17.41 -4.50
C PRO A 195 -1.73 18.41 -5.55
N MET A 196 -1.66 19.73 -5.32
CA MET A 196 -2.19 20.73 -6.27
C MET A 196 -1.46 20.71 -7.61
N CYS A 197 -0.14 20.81 -7.57
CA CYS A 197 0.74 20.91 -8.73
C CYS A 197 2.12 20.36 -8.37
N PHE A 198 2.64 19.42 -9.14
CA PHE A 198 4.01 18.92 -8.99
C PHE A 198 4.48 18.22 -10.26
N SER A 199 5.78 17.99 -10.36
CA SER A 199 6.39 17.32 -11.50
C SER A 199 7.29 16.16 -11.08
N TYR A 200 7.41 15.17 -11.96
CA TYR A 200 8.34 14.06 -11.80
C TYR A 200 8.72 13.44 -13.14
N ILE A 201 9.87 12.79 -13.19
CA ILE A 201 10.34 12.07 -14.37
C ILE A 201 9.78 10.64 -14.28
N ASN A 202 9.06 10.22 -15.32
CA ASN A 202 8.51 8.86 -15.38
C ASN A 202 9.61 7.83 -15.69
N HIS A 203 9.27 6.54 -15.63
CA HIS A 203 10.21 5.46 -15.95
C HIS A 203 10.73 5.49 -17.42
N LYS A 204 10.07 6.25 -18.32
CA LYS A 204 10.47 6.46 -19.72
C LYS A 204 11.43 7.65 -19.87
N GLY A 205 11.76 8.36 -18.80
CA GLY A 205 12.61 9.56 -18.84
C GLY A 205 11.86 10.84 -19.23
N GLU A 206 10.53 10.80 -19.34
CA GLU A 206 9.71 11.97 -19.69
C GLU A 206 9.30 12.73 -18.44
N LEU A 207 9.42 14.06 -18.49
CA LEU A 207 8.96 14.95 -17.42
C LEU A 207 7.44 15.07 -17.45
N LEU A 208 6.76 14.39 -16.54
CA LEU A 208 5.31 14.49 -16.35
C LEU A 208 4.97 15.57 -15.33
N ARG A 209 3.92 16.32 -15.63
CA ARG A 209 3.34 17.36 -14.76
C ARG A 209 1.93 16.96 -14.37
N VAL A 210 1.68 17.02 -13.08
CA VAL A 210 0.53 16.39 -12.42
C VAL A 210 0.07 17.24 -11.25
N GLY A 211 -1.04 16.81 -10.65
CA GLY A 211 -1.72 17.53 -9.58
C GLY A 211 -3.07 18.04 -10.04
N TYR A 212 -4.01 18.14 -9.10
CA TYR A 212 -5.40 18.37 -9.45
C TYR A 212 -5.63 19.78 -10.02
N VAL A 213 -5.00 20.81 -9.45
CA VAL A 213 -5.13 22.20 -9.94
C VAL A 213 -4.45 22.35 -11.30
N TYR A 214 -3.28 21.74 -11.48
CA TYR A 214 -2.60 21.71 -12.78
C TYR A 214 -3.50 21.09 -13.85
N LYS A 215 -4.08 19.91 -13.56
CA LYS A 215 -4.95 19.20 -14.50
C LYS A 215 -6.22 19.98 -14.82
N TRP A 216 -6.76 20.75 -13.88
CA TRP A 216 -7.90 21.61 -14.16
C TRP A 216 -7.59 22.66 -15.21
N ILE A 217 -6.46 23.35 -15.08
CA ILE A 217 -6.02 24.42 -15.99
C ILE A 217 -5.59 23.85 -17.34
N GLU A 218 -4.77 22.79 -17.34
CA GLU A 218 -4.29 22.13 -18.56
C GLU A 218 -5.46 21.58 -19.39
N THR A 219 -6.41 20.89 -18.76
CA THR A 219 -7.57 20.32 -19.46
C THR A 219 -8.49 21.43 -20.00
N PHE A 220 -8.63 22.54 -19.27
CA PHE A 220 -9.39 23.69 -19.75
C PHE A 220 -8.76 24.32 -21.00
N PHE A 221 -7.44 24.56 -20.98
CA PHE A 221 -6.75 25.15 -22.13
C PHE A 221 -6.72 24.23 -23.35
N THR A 222 -6.49 22.94 -23.14
CA THR A 222 -6.52 21.95 -24.24
C THR A 222 -7.91 21.83 -24.85
N HIS A 223 -8.98 21.84 -24.03
CA HIS A 223 -10.36 21.82 -24.52
C HIS A 223 -10.72 23.06 -25.37
N HIS A 224 -10.12 24.21 -25.08
CA HIS A 224 -10.33 25.47 -25.80
C HIS A 224 -9.25 25.78 -26.84
N ASN A 225 -8.43 24.80 -27.25
CA ASN A 225 -7.34 24.95 -28.23
C ASN A 225 -6.36 26.10 -27.91
N ALA A 226 -6.03 26.35 -26.64
CA ALA A 226 -4.92 27.23 -26.25
C ALA A 226 -3.60 26.45 -26.12
N THR A 227 -2.49 27.17 -26.27
CA THR A 227 -1.17 26.66 -25.89
C THR A 227 -0.86 27.09 -24.46
N PHE A 228 -0.45 26.15 -23.61
CA PHE A 228 -0.21 26.41 -22.20
C PHE A 228 1.29 26.57 -21.92
N GLU A 229 1.69 27.78 -21.54
CA GLU A 229 3.03 28.08 -21.03
C GLU A 229 2.96 28.23 -19.51
N TYR A 230 4.02 27.86 -18.79
CA TYR A 230 4.05 28.06 -17.35
C TYR A 230 5.45 28.31 -16.85
N LYS A 231 5.52 29.03 -15.73
CA LYS A 231 6.76 29.30 -15.01
C LYS A 231 6.70 28.63 -13.65
N PHE A 232 7.74 27.86 -13.34
CA PHE A 232 7.77 27.06 -12.13
C PHE A 232 8.37 27.85 -10.96
N TYR A 233 7.72 27.81 -9.80
CA TYR A 233 8.17 28.47 -8.58
C TYR A 233 8.21 27.46 -7.43
N ASP A 234 9.37 27.33 -6.80
CA ASP A 234 9.51 26.54 -5.58
C ASP A 234 9.11 27.38 -4.36
N MET A 235 7.93 27.10 -3.81
CA MET A 235 7.40 27.80 -2.64
C MET A 235 8.03 27.35 -1.31
N TRP A 236 8.82 26.28 -1.32
CA TRP A 236 9.44 25.71 -0.12
C TRP A 236 10.89 26.14 0.08
N ALA A 237 11.53 26.66 -0.98
CA ALA A 237 12.94 27.03 -0.96
C ALA A 237 13.29 28.13 0.06
N TYR A 238 12.37 29.06 0.31
CA TYR A 238 12.57 30.16 1.25
C TYR A 238 11.27 30.51 1.99
N ASN A 239 11.39 31.27 3.06
CA ASN A 239 10.25 31.75 3.82
C ASN A 239 9.58 32.89 3.03
N VAL A 240 8.39 32.62 2.49
CA VAL A 240 7.63 33.56 1.66
C VAL A 240 6.48 34.14 2.49
N THR A 241 6.27 35.45 2.42
CA THR A 241 5.02 36.07 2.90
C THR A 241 4.02 36.23 1.77
N TYR A 242 2.73 36.36 2.10
CA TYR A 242 1.71 36.66 1.09
C TYR A 242 2.07 37.91 0.26
N LYS A 243 2.67 38.93 0.89
CA LYS A 243 3.09 40.17 0.20
C LYS A 243 4.16 39.93 -0.87
N ASP A 244 5.15 39.07 -0.58
CA ASP A 244 6.21 38.73 -1.54
C ASP A 244 5.67 37.92 -2.72
N ALA A 245 4.78 36.97 -2.43
CA ALA A 245 4.08 36.20 -3.46
C ALA A 245 3.24 37.11 -4.38
N PHE A 246 2.56 38.11 -3.80
CA PHE A 246 1.79 39.10 -4.55
C PHE A 246 2.64 39.94 -5.48
N ASN A 247 3.76 40.49 -5.02
CA ASN A 247 4.65 41.32 -5.84
C ASN A 247 5.23 40.53 -7.03
N THR A 248 5.51 39.24 -6.81
CA THR A 248 6.08 38.35 -7.84
C THR A 248 5.06 38.00 -8.93
N VAL A 249 3.81 37.77 -8.54
CA VAL A 249 2.74 37.35 -9.46
C VAL A 249 2.04 38.54 -10.12
N GLY A 250 1.88 39.66 -9.41
CA GLY A 250 1.19 40.86 -9.90
C GLY A 250 1.96 41.65 -10.96
N THR A 251 3.26 41.39 -11.14
CA THR A 251 4.09 42.03 -12.17
C THR A 251 4.11 41.27 -13.50
N MET A 252 3.47 40.11 -13.59
CA MET A 252 3.53 39.22 -14.76
C MET A 252 2.15 39.02 -15.40
N ASP A 253 2.11 38.97 -16.74
CA ASP A 253 0.90 38.75 -17.55
C ASP A 253 0.45 37.27 -17.52
N PHE A 254 0.00 36.77 -16.37
CA PHE A 254 -0.51 35.41 -16.21
C PHE A 254 -2.02 35.31 -16.44
N ALA A 255 -2.49 34.26 -17.11
CA ALA A 255 -3.92 34.00 -17.32
C ALA A 255 -4.62 33.41 -16.07
N PHE A 256 -3.90 32.60 -15.29
CA PHE A 256 -4.36 31.98 -14.04
C PHE A 256 -3.30 32.07 -12.97
N ILE A 257 -3.72 32.06 -11.71
CA ILE A 257 -2.85 31.98 -10.54
C ILE A 257 -3.39 30.82 -9.69
N PRO A 258 -2.77 29.62 -9.74
CA PRO A 258 -3.22 28.41 -9.06
C PRO A 258 -2.87 28.43 -7.56
N LEU A 259 -3.06 29.57 -6.90
CA LEU A 259 -2.88 29.75 -5.48
C LEU A 259 -4.09 30.51 -4.91
N ILE A 260 -4.56 30.09 -3.74
CA ILE A 260 -5.69 30.71 -3.07
C ILE A 260 -5.19 31.97 -2.38
N MET A 261 -5.36 33.12 -3.03
CA MET A 261 -4.94 34.39 -2.50
C MET A 261 -6.03 35.01 -1.60
N PRO A 262 -5.67 35.59 -0.44
CA PRO A 262 -6.62 36.38 0.35
C PRO A 262 -7.16 37.56 -0.48
N ALA A 263 -8.34 38.07 -0.10
CA ALA A 263 -9.01 39.14 -0.87
C ALA A 263 -8.16 40.40 -0.77
N MET A 264 -7.59 40.81 -1.90
CA MET A 264 -7.10 42.17 -2.10
C MET A 264 -7.90 42.68 -3.29
N ASP A 265 -8.92 43.49 -3.01
CA ASP A 265 -10.02 43.84 -3.93
C ASP A 265 -9.58 44.59 -5.21
N HIS A 266 -8.29 44.89 -5.35
CA HIS A 266 -7.75 45.72 -6.41
C HIS A 266 -6.98 44.98 -7.52
N TYR A 267 -6.52 43.74 -7.32
CA TYR A 267 -5.60 43.09 -8.28
C TYR A 267 -6.12 41.78 -8.88
N PHE A 268 -6.96 41.03 -8.16
CA PHE A 268 -7.35 39.69 -8.57
C PHE A 268 -8.86 39.47 -8.51
N ALA A 269 -9.36 38.67 -9.44
CA ALA A 269 -10.69 38.10 -9.40
C ALA A 269 -10.62 36.65 -8.90
N ARG A 270 -11.76 36.17 -8.36
CA ARG A 270 -11.90 34.79 -7.88
C ARG A 270 -12.86 34.04 -8.78
N SER A 271 -12.49 32.81 -9.13
CA SER A 271 -13.46 31.88 -9.72
C SER A 271 -14.62 31.63 -8.76
N THR A 272 -15.70 31.03 -9.25
CA THR A 272 -16.74 30.46 -8.39
C THR A 272 -16.09 29.51 -7.39
N THR A 273 -16.55 29.59 -6.14
CA THR A 273 -16.13 28.65 -5.09
C THR A 273 -16.58 27.26 -5.50
N PHE A 274 -15.62 26.36 -5.65
CA PHE A 274 -15.85 25.04 -6.19
C PHE A 274 -16.35 24.09 -5.09
N PHE A 275 -15.68 24.08 -3.93
CA PHE A 275 -16.15 23.44 -2.70
C PHE A 275 -15.50 24.09 -1.47
N LEU A 276 -15.96 23.70 -0.28
CA LEU A 276 -15.38 24.10 1.00
C LEU A 276 -14.42 22.99 1.47
N SER A 277 -13.12 23.26 1.49
CA SER A 277 -12.14 22.33 2.04
C SER A 277 -12.10 22.46 3.56
N ASN A 278 -12.00 21.33 4.26
CA ASN A 278 -11.83 21.31 5.69
C ASN A 278 -10.37 21.54 6.06
N ILE A 279 -10.10 22.49 6.95
CA ILE A 279 -8.77 22.63 7.54
C ILE A 279 -8.70 21.71 8.76
N VAL A 280 -7.80 20.74 8.68
CA VAL A 280 -7.63 19.65 9.64
C VAL A 280 -6.27 19.73 10.29
N LEU A 281 -6.17 19.15 11.49
CA LEU A 281 -4.91 18.92 12.17
C LEU A 281 -4.50 17.45 12.03
N ILE A 282 -3.33 17.19 11.48
CA ILE A 282 -2.72 15.86 11.48
C ILE A 282 -2.01 15.68 12.82
N VAL A 283 -2.39 14.62 13.52
CA VAL A 283 -1.90 14.25 14.85
C VAL A 283 -1.36 12.82 14.85
N PRO A 284 -0.45 12.46 15.79
CA PRO A 284 -0.04 11.06 15.94
C PRO A 284 -1.23 10.15 16.20
N ALA A 285 -1.20 8.97 15.61
CA ALA A 285 -2.05 7.87 16.02
C ALA A 285 -1.58 7.31 17.39
N PRO A 286 -2.47 6.71 18.18
CA PRO A 286 -2.12 6.20 19.51
C PRO A 286 -1.06 5.11 19.41
N LYS A 287 0.02 5.26 20.18
CA LYS A 287 1.13 4.30 20.22
C LYS A 287 0.81 3.15 21.17
N GLU A 288 1.40 1.99 20.89
CA GLU A 288 1.33 0.85 21.81
C GLU A 288 2.04 1.24 23.11
N ILE A 289 1.41 0.94 24.25
CA ILE A 289 2.03 1.11 25.56
C ILE A 289 3.26 0.20 25.62
N PHE A 290 4.31 0.65 26.31
CA PHE A 290 5.51 -0.15 26.50
C PHE A 290 5.17 -1.56 27.00
N THR A 291 5.63 -2.57 26.27
CA THR A 291 5.23 -3.99 26.40
C THR A 291 5.50 -4.56 27.79
N GLY A 292 6.53 -4.07 28.49
CA GLY A 292 6.82 -4.49 29.86
C GLY A 292 5.72 -4.16 30.88
N PHE A 293 4.88 -3.13 30.63
CA PHE A 293 3.79 -2.78 31.55
C PHE A 293 2.58 -3.72 31.46
N TYR A 294 2.53 -4.61 30.47
CA TYR A 294 1.39 -5.51 30.26
C TYR A 294 1.08 -6.41 31.45
N VAL A 295 2.06 -6.67 32.33
CA VAL A 295 1.89 -7.46 33.56
C VAL A 295 1.09 -6.70 34.63
N LEU A 296 1.09 -5.36 34.60
CA LEU A 296 0.39 -4.53 35.61
C LEU A 296 -1.02 -4.11 35.19
N ILE A 297 -1.29 -4.08 33.89
CA ILE A 297 -2.56 -3.67 33.27
C ILE A 297 -3.76 -4.64 33.44
N PRO A 298 -3.62 -5.97 33.65
CA PRO A 298 -4.78 -6.89 33.62
C PRO A 298 -5.84 -6.61 34.69
N PHE A 299 -5.43 -5.95 35.77
CA PHE A 299 -6.28 -5.48 36.85
C PHE A 299 -6.22 -3.96 36.94
N ASP A 300 -7.38 -3.33 37.06
CA ASP A 300 -7.46 -1.92 37.39
C ASP A 300 -6.93 -1.67 38.81
N GLY A 301 -6.54 -0.44 39.10
CA GLY A 301 -6.01 -0.05 40.41
C GLY A 301 -6.93 -0.42 41.58
N LEU A 302 -8.25 -0.36 41.38
CA LEU A 302 -9.25 -0.81 42.37
C LEU A 302 -9.16 -2.31 42.63
N VAL A 303 -8.98 -3.14 41.60
CA VAL A 303 -8.86 -4.59 41.74
C VAL A 303 -7.54 -4.93 42.44
N TRP A 304 -6.43 -4.29 42.05
CA TRP A 304 -5.15 -4.44 42.76
C TRP A 304 -5.26 -4.05 44.24
N PHE A 305 -5.98 -2.97 44.54
CA PHE A 305 -6.25 -2.54 45.91
C PHE A 305 -7.06 -3.59 46.70
N MET A 306 -8.09 -4.18 46.08
CA MET A 306 -8.86 -5.26 46.70
C MET A 306 -8.01 -6.52 46.93
N VAL A 307 -7.14 -6.89 46.01
CA VAL A 307 -6.18 -8.01 46.20
C VAL A 307 -5.27 -7.73 47.40
N PHE A 308 -4.72 -6.53 47.49
CA PHE A 308 -3.90 -6.11 48.63
C PHE A 308 -4.67 -6.19 49.95
N LEU A 309 -5.91 -5.69 49.99
CA LEU A 309 -6.77 -5.75 51.17
C LEU A 309 -7.09 -7.20 51.57
N THR A 310 -7.42 -8.07 50.62
CA THR A 310 -7.66 -9.50 50.90
C THR A 310 -6.41 -10.20 51.43
N GLY A 311 -5.22 -9.82 50.96
CA GLY A 311 -3.96 -10.34 51.50
C GLY A 311 -3.70 -9.94 52.95
N ILE A 312 -4.03 -8.69 53.32
CA ILE A 312 -3.97 -8.24 54.73
C ILE A 312 -4.98 -9.04 55.59
N LEU A 313 -6.21 -9.25 55.09
CA LEU A 313 -7.21 -10.04 55.79
C LEU A 313 -6.73 -11.48 56.01
N TYR A 314 -6.12 -12.12 55.00
CA TYR A 314 -5.51 -13.44 55.16
C TYR A 314 -4.35 -13.45 56.13
N PHE A 315 -3.50 -12.43 56.12
CA PHE A 315 -2.40 -12.29 57.07
C PHE A 315 -2.90 -12.21 58.52
N VAL A 316 -3.94 -11.40 58.79
CA VAL A 316 -4.54 -11.31 60.12
C VAL A 316 -5.22 -12.62 60.51
N PHE A 317 -5.93 -13.25 59.58
CA PHE A 317 -6.63 -14.51 59.81
C PHE A 317 -5.68 -15.68 60.08
N VAL A 318 -4.59 -15.81 59.32
CA VAL A 318 -3.54 -16.82 59.52
C VAL A 318 -2.85 -16.62 60.87
N ASN A 319 -2.55 -15.38 61.26
CA ASN A 319 -2.01 -15.09 62.59
C ASN A 319 -2.99 -15.43 63.72
N MET A 320 -4.28 -15.12 63.55
CA MET A 320 -5.32 -15.49 64.50
C MET A 320 -5.39 -17.01 64.69
N LEU A 321 -5.38 -17.78 63.59
CA LEU A 321 -5.40 -19.25 63.64
C LEU A 321 -4.13 -19.83 64.31
N ASN A 322 -2.95 -19.28 63.98
CA ASN A 322 -1.70 -19.70 64.61
C ASN A 322 -1.70 -19.42 66.13
N TYR A 323 -2.26 -18.28 66.54
CA TYR A 323 -2.41 -17.93 67.95
C TYR A 323 -3.40 -18.84 68.68
N LEU A 324 -4.53 -19.18 68.05
CA LEU A 324 -5.55 -20.08 68.63
C LEU A 324 -5.05 -21.52 68.78
N ASN A 325 -4.25 -22.03 67.84
CA ASN A 325 -3.76 -23.41 67.85
C ASN A 325 -2.48 -23.62 68.68
N TYR A 326 -1.53 -22.68 68.60
CA TYR A 326 -0.18 -22.89 69.13
C TYR A 326 0.30 -21.79 70.08
N LYS A 327 -0.51 -20.75 70.33
CA LYS A 327 -0.17 -19.59 71.18
C LYS A 327 1.10 -18.83 70.72
N ILE A 328 1.49 -18.95 69.45
CA ILE A 328 2.68 -18.32 68.87
C ILE A 328 2.27 -17.45 67.68
N CYS A 329 2.74 -16.20 67.64
CA CYS A 329 2.60 -15.30 66.49
C CYS A 329 3.94 -15.17 65.75
N ASN A 330 4.08 -15.87 64.61
CA ASN A 330 5.22 -15.69 63.72
C ASN A 330 4.80 -14.87 62.49
N TRP A 331 5.05 -13.57 62.54
CA TRP A 331 4.65 -12.62 61.50
C TRP A 331 5.27 -12.93 60.14
N GLY A 332 6.54 -13.35 60.08
CA GLY A 332 7.19 -13.65 58.80
C GLY A 332 6.57 -14.85 58.08
N GLN A 333 6.27 -15.90 58.84
CA GLN A 333 5.67 -17.11 58.28
C GLN A 333 4.19 -16.92 57.94
N ALA A 334 3.45 -16.16 58.77
CA ALA A 334 2.07 -15.82 58.47
C ALA A 334 1.94 -14.95 57.20
N PHE A 335 2.90 -14.04 56.97
CA PHE A 335 2.99 -13.27 55.74
C PHE A 335 3.25 -14.17 54.53
N GLN A 336 4.19 -15.11 54.66
CA GLN A 336 4.48 -16.08 53.60
C GLN A 336 3.26 -16.97 53.28
N ASP A 337 2.58 -17.49 54.29
CA ASP A 337 1.38 -18.33 54.10
C ASP A 337 0.22 -17.52 53.50
N ALA A 338 0.01 -16.27 53.93
CA ALA A 338 -0.99 -15.38 53.33
C ALA A 338 -0.67 -15.07 51.85
N PHE A 339 0.61 -14.84 51.53
CA PHE A 339 1.04 -14.62 50.16
C PHE A 339 0.85 -15.88 49.30
N ASN A 340 1.22 -17.06 49.81
CA ASN A 340 1.02 -18.36 49.15
C ASN A 340 -0.46 -18.60 48.80
N ILE A 341 -1.40 -18.22 49.68
CA ILE A 341 -2.84 -18.34 49.40
C ILE A 341 -3.26 -17.48 48.20
N ILE A 342 -2.79 -16.23 48.13
CA ILE A 342 -3.13 -15.29 47.05
C ILE A 342 -2.60 -15.78 45.69
N ILE A 343 -1.37 -16.28 45.66
CA ILE A 343 -0.71 -16.77 44.43
C ILE A 343 -1.01 -18.25 44.13
N PHE A 344 -1.93 -18.86 44.89
CA PHE A 344 -2.35 -20.25 44.74
C PHE A 344 -1.19 -21.28 44.82
N LEU A 345 -0.30 -21.12 45.80
CA LEU A 345 0.74 -22.08 46.17
C LEU A 345 0.38 -22.86 47.44
N SER A 346 1.03 -24.01 47.64
CA SER A 346 0.78 -24.88 48.79
C SER A 346 1.07 -24.16 50.11
N VAL A 347 0.13 -24.26 51.04
CA VAL A 347 0.19 -23.62 52.35
C VAL A 347 0.78 -24.57 53.39
N SER A 348 1.47 -24.03 54.40
CA SER A 348 2.12 -24.82 55.44
C SER A 348 1.14 -25.75 56.19
N SER A 349 1.62 -26.93 56.62
CA SER A 349 0.80 -27.94 57.30
C SER A 349 0.27 -27.52 58.68
N ARG A 350 0.74 -26.39 59.21
CA ARG A 350 0.39 -25.85 60.54
C ARG A 350 -0.96 -25.13 60.58
N LEU A 351 -1.56 -24.84 59.43
CA LEU A 351 -2.89 -24.23 59.34
C LEU A 351 -4.06 -25.22 59.55
N LYS A 352 -3.77 -26.48 59.91
CA LYS A 352 -4.77 -27.51 60.18
C LYS A 352 -5.28 -27.40 61.62
N MET A 353 -6.56 -27.07 61.79
CA MET A 353 -7.29 -27.22 63.05
C MET A 353 -7.58 -28.70 63.34
N ARG A 354 -7.90 -29.04 64.59
CA ARG A 354 -8.38 -30.39 64.94
C ARG A 354 -9.75 -30.74 64.31
N ASN A 355 -10.52 -29.74 63.88
CA ASN A 355 -11.84 -29.92 63.28
C ASN A 355 -11.74 -30.05 61.73
N TYR A 356 -12.06 -31.24 61.22
CA TYR A 356 -11.97 -31.57 59.80
C TYR A 356 -12.91 -30.74 58.92
N ILE A 357 -14.11 -30.41 59.40
CA ILE A 357 -15.11 -29.63 58.63
C ILE A 357 -14.65 -28.19 58.45
N PHE A 358 -14.08 -27.60 59.52
CA PHE A 358 -13.55 -26.25 59.47
C PHE A 358 -12.34 -26.16 58.53
N ASN A 359 -11.42 -27.11 58.59
CA ASN A 359 -10.29 -27.18 57.65
C ASN A 359 -10.77 -27.33 56.20
N PHE A 360 -11.78 -28.16 55.96
CA PHE A 360 -12.35 -28.33 54.63
C PHE A 360 -12.93 -27.00 54.10
N GLY A 361 -13.72 -26.29 54.90
CA GLY A 361 -14.27 -24.99 54.52
C GLY A 361 -13.18 -23.93 54.27
N LEU A 362 -12.11 -23.95 55.07
CA LEU A 362 -10.96 -23.04 54.93
C LEU A 362 -10.15 -23.34 53.67
N PHE A 363 -9.86 -24.61 53.37
CA PHE A 363 -9.21 -25.00 52.10
C PHE A 363 -10.10 -24.69 50.91
N LEU A 364 -11.41 -24.85 51.02
CA LEU A 364 -12.37 -24.49 49.98
C LEU A 364 -12.35 -22.97 49.74
N LEU A 365 -12.35 -22.15 50.79
CA LEU A 365 -12.26 -20.71 50.68
C LEU A 365 -10.94 -20.26 50.01
N PHE A 366 -9.81 -20.85 50.40
CA PHE A 366 -8.51 -20.56 49.76
C PHE A 366 -8.44 -21.04 48.31
N LEU A 367 -9.06 -22.18 48.01
CA LEU A 367 -9.17 -22.70 46.65
C LEU A 367 -9.99 -21.74 45.77
N PHE A 368 -11.15 -21.30 46.24
CA PHE A 368 -12.00 -20.38 45.49
C PHE A 368 -11.35 -19.00 45.31
N THR A 369 -10.66 -18.45 46.31
CA THR A 369 -10.05 -17.12 46.14
C THR A 369 -8.77 -17.15 45.32
N GLY A 370 -7.89 -18.14 45.52
CA GLY A 370 -6.65 -18.28 44.76
C GLY A 370 -6.86 -18.65 43.29
N ILE A 371 -7.72 -19.64 42.99
CA ILE A 371 -7.97 -20.11 41.61
C ILE A 371 -8.64 -19.03 40.77
N PHE A 372 -9.71 -18.41 41.27
CA PHE A 372 -10.45 -17.43 40.47
C PHE A 372 -9.62 -16.18 40.20
N LEU A 373 -8.85 -15.71 41.19
CA LEU A 373 -8.01 -14.54 41.02
C LEU A 373 -6.88 -14.79 40.01
N THR A 374 -6.16 -15.91 40.13
CA THR A 374 -5.06 -16.26 39.23
C THR A 374 -5.53 -16.57 37.81
N ASN A 375 -6.66 -17.27 37.65
CA ASN A 375 -7.24 -17.54 36.34
C ASN A 375 -7.81 -16.27 35.69
N TYR A 376 -8.45 -15.39 36.46
CA TYR A 376 -8.96 -14.11 35.96
C TYR A 376 -7.81 -13.22 35.47
N TYR A 377 -6.74 -13.12 36.27
CA TYR A 377 -5.51 -12.43 35.88
C TYR A 377 -4.88 -13.01 34.60
N SER A 378 -4.68 -14.34 34.57
CA SER A 378 -4.05 -15.04 33.44
C SER A 378 -4.86 -14.90 32.14
N SER A 379 -6.19 -14.98 32.24
CA SER A 379 -7.09 -14.83 31.09
C SER A 379 -7.04 -13.42 30.52
N ASN A 380 -7.10 -12.40 31.38
CA ASN A 380 -6.98 -11.00 30.95
C ASN A 380 -5.60 -10.72 30.35
N LEU A 381 -4.53 -11.22 30.97
CA LEU A 381 -3.18 -11.06 30.46
C LEU A 381 -3.00 -11.71 29.07
N SER A 382 -3.49 -12.94 28.89
CA SER A 382 -3.51 -13.63 27.60
C SER A 382 -4.28 -12.83 26.54
N SER A 383 -5.44 -12.29 26.90
CA SER A 383 -6.22 -11.41 26.02
C SER A 383 -5.45 -10.13 25.65
N LEU A 384 -4.78 -9.48 26.60
CA LEU A 384 -3.99 -8.27 26.35
C LEU A 384 -2.80 -8.54 25.43
N TYR A 385 -2.12 -9.68 25.56
CA TYR A 385 -1.05 -10.07 24.64
C TYR A 385 -1.55 -10.25 23.20
N THR A 386 -2.79 -10.66 23.00
CA THR A 386 -3.38 -10.78 21.66
C THR A 386 -3.91 -9.46 21.10
N SER A 387 -4.55 -8.64 21.94
CA SER A 387 -5.27 -7.43 21.52
C SER A 387 -4.39 -6.17 21.46
N LYS A 388 -3.28 -6.17 22.21
CA LYS A 388 -2.37 -5.04 22.43
C LYS A 388 -3.04 -3.80 23.02
N VAL A 389 -2.32 -3.10 23.91
CA VAL A 389 -2.82 -1.94 24.64
C VAL A 389 -2.18 -0.67 24.09
N TYR A 390 -2.99 0.36 23.87
CA TYR A 390 -2.57 1.61 23.25
C TYR A 390 -2.86 2.81 24.15
N GLU A 391 -2.13 3.89 23.90
CA GLU A 391 -2.37 5.18 24.52
C GLU A 391 -3.77 5.73 24.20
N PRO A 392 -4.33 6.57 25.08
CA PRO A 392 -5.62 7.20 24.83
C PRO A 392 -5.55 8.12 23.60
N ASP A 393 -6.58 8.00 22.77
CA ASP A 393 -6.65 8.68 21.49
C ASP A 393 -6.82 10.20 21.63
N LEU A 394 -6.35 10.96 20.63
CA LEU A 394 -6.55 12.41 20.52
C LEU A 394 -7.76 12.69 19.61
N ARG A 395 -8.82 13.30 20.15
CA ARG A 395 -10.06 13.57 19.42
C ARG A 395 -10.36 15.07 19.32
N TYR A 396 -10.08 15.81 20.38
CA TYR A 396 -10.37 17.23 20.50
C TYR A 396 -9.10 18.07 20.64
N ILE A 397 -9.20 19.37 20.35
CA ILE A 397 -8.12 20.34 20.55
C ILE A 397 -7.73 20.40 22.04
N GLU A 398 -8.68 20.17 22.95
CA GLU A 398 -8.44 20.09 24.39
C GLU A 398 -7.44 18.98 24.75
N ASP A 399 -7.47 17.84 24.04
CA ASP A 399 -6.60 16.69 24.29
C ASP A 399 -5.12 17.01 24.01
N ILE A 400 -4.84 18.04 23.21
CA ILE A 400 -3.48 18.52 22.93
C ILE A 400 -2.78 18.93 24.23
N LYS A 401 -3.52 19.39 25.26
CA LYS A 401 -2.98 19.73 26.59
C LYS A 401 -2.29 18.54 27.26
N ARG A 402 -2.74 17.30 27.00
CA ARG A 402 -2.11 16.07 27.50
C ARG A 402 -0.75 15.81 26.85
N THR A 403 -0.48 16.43 25.71
CA THR A 403 0.74 16.24 24.93
C THR A 403 1.71 17.42 25.07
N LYS A 404 2.99 17.17 24.77
CA LYS A 404 4.03 18.21 24.69
C LYS A 404 4.35 18.61 23.25
N LEU A 405 3.50 18.25 22.29
CA LEU A 405 3.76 18.42 20.86
C LEU A 405 3.50 19.87 20.43
N ASN A 406 4.37 20.38 19.54
CA ASN A 406 4.20 21.68 18.91
C ASN A 406 3.57 21.53 17.51
N ILE A 407 2.92 22.58 17.03
CA ILE A 407 2.29 22.63 15.70
C ILE A 407 3.25 23.35 14.76
N LEU A 408 3.81 22.63 13.78
CA LEU A 408 4.70 23.23 12.78
C LEU A 408 3.88 23.77 11.62
N GLU A 409 3.92 25.09 11.43
CA GLU A 409 3.06 25.83 10.51
C GLU A 409 3.85 26.49 9.38
N TYR A 410 3.19 26.66 8.23
CA TYR A 410 3.72 27.41 7.09
C TYR A 410 3.85 28.90 7.44
N THR A 411 4.98 29.52 7.09
CA THR A 411 5.32 30.87 7.55
C THR A 411 4.29 31.94 7.16
N ALA A 412 3.67 31.80 5.98
CA ALA A 412 2.66 32.75 5.52
C ALA A 412 1.32 32.59 6.25
N ASP A 413 1.00 31.39 6.74
CA ASP A 413 -0.29 31.07 7.35
C ASP A 413 -0.29 31.27 8.87
N ALA A 414 0.88 31.19 9.52
CA ALA A 414 1.05 31.45 10.96
C ALA A 414 0.31 32.72 11.48
N PRO A 415 0.45 33.92 10.87
CA PRO A 415 -0.23 35.12 11.35
C PRO A 415 -1.77 35.05 11.19
N LEU A 416 -2.28 34.29 10.23
CA LEU A 416 -3.72 34.15 9.99
C LEU A 416 -4.41 33.39 11.13
N TRP A 417 -3.70 32.51 11.82
CA TRP A 417 -4.25 31.76 12.95
C TRP A 417 -4.50 32.62 14.17
N VAL A 418 -3.59 33.56 14.44
CA VAL A 418 -3.76 34.54 15.53
C VAL A 418 -4.97 35.43 15.28
N GLN A 419 -5.21 35.82 14.02
CA GLN A 419 -6.36 36.65 13.63
C GLN A 419 -7.71 35.93 13.75
N ARG A 420 -7.73 34.59 13.69
CA ARG A 420 -8.97 33.78 13.67
C ARG A 420 -9.48 33.33 15.05
N ASN A 421 -8.74 33.59 16.13
CA ASN A 421 -9.16 33.39 17.53
C ASN A 421 -9.72 31.97 17.87
N ILE A 422 -9.04 30.90 17.45
CA ILE A 422 -9.52 29.50 17.59
C ILE A 422 -9.41 28.95 19.03
N SER A 423 -8.25 29.01 19.67
CA SER A 423 -8.07 28.73 21.10
C SER A 423 -6.65 29.13 21.52
N LYS A 424 -6.48 29.67 22.73
CA LYS A 424 -5.17 30.06 23.26
C LYS A 424 -4.20 28.87 23.32
N THR A 425 -4.70 27.69 23.68
CA THR A 425 -3.90 26.46 23.79
C THR A 425 -3.36 26.00 22.45
N PHE A 426 -4.08 26.28 21.37
CA PHE A 426 -3.65 25.99 20.01
C PHE A 426 -2.63 27.02 19.54
N THR A 427 -2.91 28.30 19.70
CA THR A 427 -2.04 29.39 19.21
C THR A 427 -0.68 29.43 19.91
N GLU A 428 -0.60 29.11 21.20
CA GLU A 428 0.66 29.04 21.96
C GLU A 428 1.57 27.90 21.50
N ARG A 429 1.02 26.88 20.82
CA ARG A 429 1.78 25.72 20.32
C ARG A 429 2.29 25.90 18.89
N ILE A 430 1.90 26.97 18.20
CA ILE A 430 2.33 27.23 16.82
C ILE A 430 3.80 27.66 16.81
N ILE A 431 4.60 26.94 16.04
CA ILE A 431 5.99 27.29 15.76
C ILE A 431 6.17 27.42 14.24
N THR A 432 7.03 28.35 13.83
CA THR A 432 7.43 28.53 12.43
C THR A 432 8.90 28.19 12.29
N GLY A 433 9.20 27.17 11.48
CA GLY A 433 10.56 26.78 11.11
C GLY A 433 10.90 27.23 9.69
N SER A 434 11.77 26.50 9.02
CA SER A 434 11.94 26.63 7.56
C SER A 434 10.75 25.98 6.84
N ASN A 435 10.24 26.61 5.78
CA ASN A 435 9.20 25.99 4.94
C ASN A 435 9.65 24.65 4.35
N LYS A 436 10.94 24.51 4.03
CA LYS A 436 11.51 23.23 3.58
C LYS A 436 11.47 22.16 4.66
N GLU A 437 11.82 22.51 5.90
CA GLU A 437 11.73 21.60 7.05
C GLU A 437 10.29 21.13 7.28
N LEU A 438 9.31 22.03 7.15
CA LEU A 438 7.89 21.67 7.21
C LEU A 438 7.52 20.66 6.11
N LEU A 439 7.97 20.88 4.87
CA LEU A 439 7.71 19.96 3.77
C LEU A 439 8.33 18.58 4.03
N ASP A 440 9.61 18.53 4.39
CA ASP A 440 10.35 17.28 4.60
C ASP A 440 9.71 16.46 5.73
N ASN A 441 9.34 17.13 6.83
CA ASN A 441 8.68 16.49 7.96
C ASN A 441 7.27 15.98 7.62
N ARG A 442 6.47 16.76 6.86
CA ARG A 442 5.16 16.31 6.35
C ARG A 442 5.31 15.13 5.39
N GLN A 443 6.31 15.17 4.50
CA GLN A 443 6.61 14.10 3.56
C GLN A 443 7.12 12.82 4.22
N ILE A 444 7.66 12.85 5.43
CA ILE A 444 8.05 11.63 6.17
C ILE A 444 6.95 11.20 7.15
N LEU A 445 5.94 12.04 7.41
CA LEU A 445 4.98 11.93 8.52
C LEU A 445 5.70 11.86 9.88
N ASN A 446 6.63 12.79 10.11
CA ASN A 446 7.32 12.89 11.39
C ASN A 446 6.38 13.38 12.51
N MET A 447 5.81 12.47 13.30
CA MET A 447 4.85 12.84 14.36
C MET A 447 5.50 13.43 15.64
N SER A 448 6.71 13.98 15.53
CA SER A 448 7.30 14.84 16.58
C SER A 448 6.61 16.21 16.62
N TYR A 449 5.94 16.60 15.53
CA TYR A 449 5.11 17.79 15.44
C TYR A 449 3.71 17.42 14.92
N MET A 450 2.75 18.31 15.19
CA MET A 450 1.44 18.28 14.55
C MET A 450 1.42 19.22 13.34
N TYR A 451 0.60 18.90 12.34
CA TYR A 451 0.55 19.66 11.09
C TYR A 451 -0.86 20.07 10.74
N THR A 452 -1.06 21.36 10.56
CA THR A 452 -2.27 21.95 9.99
C THR A 452 -2.25 21.83 8.47
N THR A 453 -3.34 21.39 7.88
CA THR A 453 -3.45 21.35 6.43
C THR A 453 -4.89 21.30 5.95
N PHE A 454 -5.11 21.49 4.66
CA PHE A 454 -6.40 21.27 4.05
C PHE A 454 -6.61 19.77 3.78
N GLU A 455 -7.85 19.33 3.81
CA GLU A 455 -8.21 17.92 3.83
C GLU A 455 -7.64 17.13 2.64
N GLU A 456 -7.62 17.70 1.44
CA GLU A 456 -7.09 17.03 0.26
C GLU A 456 -5.59 16.72 0.40
N TYR A 457 -4.82 17.60 1.04
CA TYR A 457 -3.40 17.36 1.28
C TYR A 457 -3.18 16.38 2.44
N ALA A 458 -3.99 16.45 3.50
CA ALA A 458 -3.98 15.42 4.53
C ALA A 458 -4.24 14.03 3.94
N ASP A 459 -5.28 13.89 3.13
CA ASP A 459 -5.64 12.63 2.48
C ASP A 459 -4.55 12.14 1.51
N PHE A 460 -3.84 13.04 0.85
CA PHE A 460 -2.69 12.70 0.01
C PHE A 460 -1.51 12.19 0.83
N LEU A 461 -1.16 12.85 1.94
CA LEU A 461 -0.07 12.40 2.83
C LEU A 461 -0.41 11.08 3.51
N LEU A 462 -1.63 10.94 4.03
CA LEU A 462 -2.11 9.74 4.72
C LEU A 462 -2.39 8.58 3.75
N PHE A 463 -2.44 8.82 2.44
CA PHE A 463 -2.54 7.75 1.44
C PHE A 463 -1.39 6.73 1.55
N ARG A 464 -0.25 7.16 2.09
CA ARG A 464 0.91 6.28 2.24
C ARG A 464 0.72 5.15 3.26
N GLN A 465 -0.18 5.32 4.22
CA GLN A 465 -0.40 4.37 5.32
C GLN A 465 -1.70 3.57 5.10
N THR A 466 -2.26 3.54 3.89
CA THR A 466 -3.50 2.83 3.57
C THR A 466 -3.42 1.32 3.77
N TYR A 467 -2.21 0.76 3.64
CA TYR A 467 -1.97 -0.69 3.81
C TYR A 467 -1.44 -1.05 5.19
N LEU A 468 -1.30 -0.07 6.10
CA LEU A 468 -1.02 -0.36 7.50
C LEU A 468 -2.32 -0.76 8.20
N LYS A 469 -2.31 -1.86 8.96
CA LYS A 469 -3.42 -2.23 9.87
C LYS A 469 -3.68 -1.13 10.89
N ARG A 470 -2.63 -0.43 11.32
CA ARG A 470 -2.72 0.72 12.23
C ARG A 470 -1.94 1.90 11.65
N PRO A 471 -2.59 3.05 11.43
CA PRO A 471 -1.92 4.23 10.89
C PRO A 471 -0.92 4.81 11.90
N THR A 472 0.09 5.52 11.44
CA THR A 472 1.05 6.24 12.29
C THR A 472 0.58 7.66 12.62
N ALA A 473 -0.18 8.26 11.71
CA ALA A 473 -0.76 9.59 11.83
C ALA A 473 -2.25 9.55 11.49
N LYS A 474 -3.04 10.48 11.99
CA LYS A 474 -4.46 10.61 11.62
C LYS A 474 -4.91 12.06 11.61
N LYS A 475 -6.06 12.31 10.98
CA LYS A 475 -6.76 13.59 11.10
C LYS A 475 -7.41 13.66 12.49
N LEU A 476 -7.28 14.80 13.17
CA LEU A 476 -8.05 15.11 14.36
C LEU A 476 -9.54 15.17 13.97
N ASN A 477 -10.42 14.65 14.84
CA ASN A 477 -11.86 14.59 14.54
C ASN A 477 -12.51 15.99 14.59
N GLU A 478 -12.01 16.85 15.48
CA GLU A 478 -12.44 18.24 15.55
C GLU A 478 -11.85 19.06 14.39
N LEU A 479 -12.73 19.71 13.63
CA LEU A 479 -12.37 20.56 12.50
C LEU A 479 -11.94 21.94 12.99
N LEU A 480 -10.90 22.52 12.36
CA LEU A 480 -10.45 23.87 12.72
C LEU A 480 -11.35 24.94 12.12
N HIS A 481 -11.56 24.90 10.79
CA HIS A 481 -12.51 25.75 10.06
C HIS A 481 -12.66 25.26 8.60
N HIS A 482 -13.62 25.82 7.88
CA HIS A 482 -13.80 25.60 6.44
C HIS A 482 -13.11 26.71 5.63
N ARG A 483 -12.42 26.33 4.55
CA ARG A 483 -11.79 27.26 3.59
C ARG A 483 -12.43 27.10 2.21
N PRO A 484 -12.99 28.17 1.61
CA PRO A 484 -13.48 28.10 0.24
C PRO A 484 -12.34 27.92 -0.75
N ILE A 485 -12.44 26.91 -1.61
CA ILE A 485 -11.48 26.66 -2.68
C ILE A 485 -11.96 27.35 -3.95
N PHE A 486 -11.13 28.26 -4.46
CA PHE A 486 -11.29 28.97 -5.73
C PHE A 486 -9.93 29.14 -6.38
N ILE A 487 -9.92 29.38 -7.69
CA ILE A 487 -8.70 29.77 -8.41
C ILE A 487 -8.68 31.29 -8.53
N THR A 488 -7.48 31.85 -8.34
CA THR A 488 -7.25 33.28 -8.49
C THR A 488 -6.94 33.57 -9.97
N LEU A 489 -7.55 34.63 -10.51
CA LEU A 489 -7.30 35.10 -11.86
C LEU A 489 -6.96 36.59 -11.80
N PRO A 490 -6.27 37.15 -12.81
CA PRO A 490 -6.23 38.59 -12.98
C PRO A 490 -7.64 39.16 -12.98
N HIS A 491 -7.79 40.34 -12.37
CA HIS A 491 -9.04 41.06 -12.43
C HIS A 491 -9.49 41.22 -13.91
N ARG A 492 -10.78 40.96 -14.20
CA ARG A 492 -11.39 40.98 -15.55
C ARG A 492 -10.79 40.03 -16.58
N SER A 493 -10.20 38.93 -16.13
CA SER A 493 -9.83 37.87 -17.06
C SER A 493 -11.03 37.46 -17.94
N PRO A 494 -10.88 37.46 -19.27
CA PRO A 494 -11.97 37.14 -20.21
C PRO A 494 -12.40 35.68 -20.18
N ILE A 495 -11.71 34.89 -19.37
CA ILE A 495 -11.85 33.45 -19.27
C ILE A 495 -12.71 33.07 -18.06
N ILE A 496 -12.87 33.97 -17.08
CA ILE A 496 -13.41 33.62 -15.74
C ILE A 496 -14.82 33.03 -15.79
N ASP A 497 -15.76 33.56 -16.58
CA ASP A 497 -17.12 33.00 -16.68
C ASP A 497 -17.11 31.57 -17.26
N ARG A 498 -16.35 31.37 -18.33
CA ARG A 498 -16.21 30.06 -18.99
C ARG A 498 -15.53 29.05 -18.08
N PHE A 499 -14.51 29.50 -17.37
CA PHE A 499 -13.81 28.68 -16.39
C PHE A 499 -14.74 28.28 -15.23
N ASN A 500 -15.58 29.19 -14.74
CA ASN A 500 -16.57 28.88 -13.72
C ASN A 500 -17.56 27.80 -14.18
N ARG A 501 -18.09 27.90 -15.42
CA ARG A 501 -18.96 26.85 -15.99
C ARG A 501 -18.24 25.52 -16.13
N TYR A 502 -17.00 25.54 -16.61
CA TYR A 502 -16.16 24.35 -16.70
C TYR A 502 -15.94 23.67 -15.35
N LEU A 503 -15.64 24.46 -14.30
CA LEU A 503 -15.51 23.93 -12.95
C LEU A 503 -16.83 23.26 -12.51
N LEU A 504 -17.98 23.91 -12.69
CA LEU A 504 -19.28 23.32 -12.35
C LEU A 504 -19.50 21.97 -13.06
N TYR A 505 -19.26 21.89 -14.38
CA TYR A 505 -19.36 20.63 -15.13
C TYR A 505 -18.40 19.55 -14.62
N MET A 506 -17.19 19.91 -14.23
CA MET A 506 -16.22 18.97 -13.67
C MET A 506 -16.68 18.39 -12.32
N MET A 507 -17.37 19.20 -11.50
CA MET A 507 -17.97 18.73 -10.25
C MET A 507 -19.10 17.74 -10.52
N GLU A 508 -20.05 18.14 -11.37
CA GLU A 508 -21.26 17.36 -11.67
C GLU A 508 -20.93 16.02 -12.33
N SER A 509 -19.92 15.98 -13.20
CA SER A 509 -19.48 14.77 -13.90
C SER A 509 -18.66 13.80 -13.02
N GLY A 510 -18.23 14.21 -11.82
CA GLY A 510 -17.36 13.40 -10.96
C GLY A 510 -15.90 13.28 -11.44
N ILE A 511 -15.53 13.95 -12.53
CA ILE A 511 -14.15 14.00 -13.05
C ILE A 511 -13.18 14.46 -11.97
N PHE A 512 -13.60 15.39 -11.11
CA PHE A 512 -12.80 15.86 -9.99
C PHE A 512 -12.34 14.73 -9.05
N LYS A 513 -13.25 13.82 -8.66
CA LYS A 513 -12.91 12.68 -7.78
C LYS A 513 -11.88 11.76 -8.43
N LYS A 514 -12.00 11.54 -9.74
CA LYS A 514 -11.03 10.77 -10.52
C LYS A 514 -9.65 11.44 -10.52
N ILE A 515 -9.59 12.73 -10.83
CA ILE A 515 -8.33 13.50 -10.83
C ILE A 515 -7.65 13.46 -9.45
N LEU A 516 -8.40 13.58 -8.36
CA LEU A 516 -7.86 13.44 -7.00
C LEU A 516 -7.27 12.05 -6.75
N SER A 517 -7.98 11.00 -7.15
CA SER A 517 -7.49 9.61 -7.03
C SER A 517 -6.21 9.39 -7.84
N ASP A 518 -6.17 9.82 -9.09
CA ASP A 518 -5.01 9.69 -9.97
C ASP A 518 -3.80 10.46 -9.39
N THR A 519 -4.05 11.62 -8.80
CA THR A 519 -3.02 12.44 -8.16
C THR A 519 -2.33 11.72 -7.00
N LYS A 520 -3.07 10.95 -6.18
CA LYS A 520 -2.49 10.13 -5.11
C LYS A 520 -1.51 9.09 -5.66
N TRP A 521 -1.86 8.43 -6.77
CA TRP A 521 -0.97 7.49 -7.46
C TRP A 521 0.25 8.16 -8.10
N HIS A 522 0.07 9.33 -8.71
CA HIS A 522 1.20 10.14 -9.18
C HIS A 522 2.15 10.52 -8.04
N GLY A 523 1.64 10.75 -6.83
CA GLY A 523 2.45 10.91 -5.63
C GLY A 523 3.37 9.72 -5.35
N ILE A 524 2.89 8.48 -5.55
CA ILE A 524 3.70 7.27 -5.42
C ILE A 524 4.70 7.14 -6.57
N LEU A 525 4.23 7.31 -7.82
CA LEU A 525 5.08 7.18 -9.01
C LEU A 525 6.22 8.21 -9.04
N SER A 526 6.00 9.39 -8.46
CA SER A 526 7.04 10.41 -8.30
C SER A 526 8.12 10.08 -7.26
N GLY A 527 7.92 9.03 -6.45
CA GLY A 527 8.81 8.68 -5.33
C GLY A 527 8.64 9.56 -4.08
N ARG A 528 7.76 10.57 -4.11
CA ARG A 528 7.46 11.47 -2.98
C ARG A 528 6.65 10.78 -1.89
N LEU A 529 5.75 9.88 -2.28
CA LEU A 529 5.04 9.01 -1.35
C LEU A 529 5.60 7.59 -1.45
N LYS A 530 6.01 7.03 -0.31
CA LYS A 530 6.35 5.62 -0.17
C LYS A 530 5.27 4.95 0.66
N LEU A 531 4.66 3.90 0.14
CA LEU A 531 3.65 3.14 0.89
C LEU A 531 4.32 2.44 2.08
N PHE A 532 3.74 2.62 3.25
CA PHE A 532 4.08 1.87 4.44
C PHE A 532 3.33 0.54 4.40
N LEU A 533 4.08 -0.55 4.58
CA LEU A 533 3.57 -1.90 4.60
C LEU A 533 3.82 -2.46 6.00
N ASP A 534 2.82 -3.18 6.52
CA ASP A 534 3.02 -3.95 7.74
C ASP A 534 4.05 -5.05 7.47
N GLU A 535 4.95 -5.28 8.41
CA GLU A 535 5.75 -6.49 8.44
C GLU A 535 4.80 -7.67 8.76
N GLU A 536 4.90 -8.78 8.00
CA GLU A 536 4.17 -10.00 8.31
C GLU A 536 4.59 -10.49 9.68
N GLU A 537 3.66 -10.54 10.64
CA GLU A 537 4.04 -11.14 11.90
C GLU A 537 2.87 -11.58 12.79
N ASN A 538 2.72 -12.90 12.89
CA ASN A 538 2.47 -13.53 14.16
C ASN A 538 3.77 -13.40 15.00
N LYS A 539 4.00 -12.25 15.64
CA LYS A 539 5.14 -12.08 16.57
C LYS A 539 4.95 -13.03 17.75
N SER A 540 5.92 -13.90 17.99
CA SER A 540 6.03 -14.60 19.27
C SER A 540 6.28 -13.60 20.40
N LEU A 541 5.85 -13.93 21.62
CA LEU A 541 6.20 -13.15 22.82
C LEU A 541 7.72 -13.00 22.91
N THR A 542 8.18 -11.76 23.07
CA THR A 542 9.59 -11.41 23.26
C THR A 542 9.91 -11.20 24.74
N TRP A 543 11.20 -11.14 25.07
CA TRP A 543 11.67 -10.83 26.42
C TRP A 543 11.14 -9.49 26.96
N GLU A 544 10.88 -8.51 26.08
CA GLU A 544 10.41 -7.17 26.45
C GLU A 544 9.12 -7.20 27.29
N TYR A 545 8.21 -8.15 27.00
CA TYR A 545 6.97 -8.34 27.75
C TYR A 545 7.19 -8.72 29.23
N PHE A 546 8.35 -9.30 29.54
CA PHE A 546 8.68 -9.79 30.88
C PHE A 546 9.82 -9.03 31.55
N GLN A 547 10.35 -7.97 30.92
CA GLN A 547 11.54 -7.25 31.38
C GLN A 547 11.44 -6.83 32.86
N TYR A 548 10.31 -6.27 33.29
CA TYR A 548 10.12 -5.88 34.68
C TYR A 548 10.00 -7.06 35.64
N VAL A 549 9.41 -8.18 35.21
CA VAL A 549 9.35 -9.42 36.00
C VAL A 549 10.77 -9.89 36.30
N PHE A 550 11.63 -9.90 35.28
CA PHE A 550 13.01 -10.29 35.43
C PHE A 550 13.84 -9.28 36.21
N LEU A 551 13.62 -7.97 36.06
CA LEU A 551 14.25 -6.95 36.90
C LEU A 551 13.89 -7.12 38.38
N ILE A 552 12.62 -7.37 38.69
CA ILE A 552 12.15 -7.64 40.05
C ILE A 552 12.79 -8.94 40.57
N TRP A 553 12.86 -9.98 39.74
CA TRP A 553 13.51 -11.25 40.09
C TRP A 553 15.02 -11.07 40.37
N LEU A 554 15.72 -10.30 39.53
CA LEU A 554 17.16 -10.01 39.67
C LEU A 554 17.46 -9.13 40.89
N LEU A 555 16.54 -8.23 41.26
CA LEU A 555 16.61 -7.46 42.51
C LEU A 555 16.43 -8.33 43.76
N VAL A 556 15.84 -9.52 43.64
CA VAL A 556 15.52 -10.44 44.77
C VAL A 556 16.51 -11.62 44.88
N VAL A 557 17.35 -11.86 43.88
CA VAL A 557 18.44 -12.85 43.94
C VAL A 557 19.74 -12.14 44.33
N PRO A 558 20.40 -12.45 45.47
CA PRO A 558 21.76 -12.00 45.69
C PRO A 558 22.69 -12.87 44.84
N LEU A 559 22.98 -12.44 43.62
CA LEU A 559 24.05 -13.02 42.80
C LEU A 559 25.38 -12.37 43.19
N ASN A 560 26.13 -13.15 43.96
CA ASN A 560 27.52 -12.99 44.32
C ASN A 560 28.41 -12.97 43.06
N ASN A 561 29.35 -12.02 43.00
CA ASN A 561 30.59 -11.97 42.21
C ASN A 561 30.55 -12.37 40.72
N ILE A 562 30.76 -11.40 39.80
CA ILE A 562 31.76 -11.42 38.69
C ILE A 562 31.88 -9.98 38.16
N SER A 563 32.79 -9.17 38.70
CA SER A 563 33.21 -7.91 38.03
C SER A 563 34.62 -7.44 38.40
N LYS A 564 35.46 -8.34 38.93
CA LYS A 564 36.90 -8.11 39.11
C LYS A 564 37.68 -9.33 38.65
N PHE A 565 37.86 -9.51 37.33
CA PHE A 565 38.95 -10.36 36.83
C PHE A 565 39.40 -10.14 35.37
N GLN A 566 38.87 -9.18 34.60
CA GLN A 566 39.22 -9.09 33.17
C GLN A 566 39.39 -7.66 32.66
N ASP A 567 40.26 -6.89 33.31
CA ASP A 567 40.83 -5.71 32.66
C ASP A 567 42.08 -6.15 31.86
N LYS A 568 41.87 -6.42 30.56
CA LYS A 568 42.90 -6.80 29.57
C LYS A 568 42.94 -5.78 28.42
N THR A 569 42.67 -4.51 28.73
CA THR A 569 42.62 -3.37 27.78
C THR A 569 43.89 -3.17 26.95
N HIS A 570 45.03 -3.75 27.35
CA HIS A 570 46.27 -3.74 26.56
C HIS A 570 46.30 -4.72 25.37
N LEU A 571 45.34 -5.67 25.27
CA LEU A 571 45.25 -6.62 24.16
C LEU A 571 44.25 -6.17 23.07
N ASP A 572 43.65 -4.98 23.19
CA ASP A 572 42.57 -4.54 22.29
C ASP A 572 43.08 -3.97 20.96
N ASN A 573 44.38 -3.74 20.78
CA ASN A 573 44.96 -3.20 19.56
C ASN A 573 46.13 -4.06 19.06
N PHE A 574 46.04 -4.56 17.83
CA PHE A 574 47.04 -5.38 17.15
C PHE A 574 48.06 -4.56 16.33
N TYR A 575 47.99 -3.22 16.37
CA TYR A 575 48.99 -2.30 15.80
C TYR A 575 49.38 -2.57 14.33
N GLY A 576 48.43 -3.02 13.52
CA GLY A 576 48.63 -3.31 12.10
C GLY A 576 49.19 -4.71 11.79
N TYR A 577 49.38 -5.57 12.79
CA TYR A 577 49.93 -6.92 12.62
C TYR A 577 49.21 -7.70 11.51
N GLU A 578 49.98 -8.36 10.66
CA GLU A 578 49.47 -9.08 9.48
C GLU A 578 49.07 -10.51 9.86
N MET A 579 47.76 -10.78 9.82
CA MET A 579 47.18 -12.09 10.13
C MET A 579 46.90 -12.86 8.84
N VAL A 580 47.39 -14.10 8.77
CA VAL A 580 47.23 -14.96 7.59
C VAL A 580 45.92 -15.74 7.66
N VAL A 581 45.05 -15.58 6.67
CA VAL A 581 43.75 -16.25 6.59
C VAL A 581 43.64 -16.99 5.25
N PRO A 582 43.63 -18.34 5.24
CA PRO A 582 43.41 -19.10 4.02
C PRO A 582 41.94 -18.98 3.61
N VAL A 583 41.71 -18.76 2.31
CA VAL A 583 40.39 -18.54 1.72
C VAL A 583 40.09 -19.67 0.75
N VAL A 584 38.87 -20.22 0.82
CA VAL A 584 38.37 -21.28 -0.06
C VAL A 584 37.11 -20.80 -0.76
N GLN A 585 36.70 -21.48 -1.84
CA GLN A 585 35.42 -21.21 -2.51
C GLN A 585 34.32 -22.14 -1.96
N LEU A 586 33.93 -21.96 -0.69
CA LEU A 586 32.95 -22.78 0.02
C LEU A 586 31.81 -21.93 0.59
N PRO A 587 30.83 -21.50 -0.23
CA PRO A 587 29.65 -20.81 0.27
C PRO A 587 28.77 -21.76 1.12
N PRO A 588 28.09 -21.26 2.18
CA PRO A 588 28.04 -19.88 2.68
C PRO A 588 29.23 -19.45 3.55
N VAL A 589 30.11 -20.38 3.92
CA VAL A 589 31.16 -20.17 4.93
C VAL A 589 32.18 -19.11 4.52
N CYS A 590 32.76 -19.26 3.34
CA CYS A 590 33.76 -18.36 2.79
C CYS A 590 33.78 -18.50 1.26
N PHE A 591 33.68 -17.40 0.52
CA PHE A 591 33.81 -17.40 -0.94
C PHE A 591 34.15 -15.99 -1.43
N SER A 592 34.59 -15.91 -2.68
CA SER A 592 34.94 -14.64 -3.32
C SER A 592 34.25 -14.47 -4.67
N TYR A 593 33.98 -13.22 -5.04
CA TYR A 593 33.45 -12.85 -6.35
C TYR A 593 33.88 -11.43 -6.72
N ILE A 594 33.88 -11.12 -8.02
CA ILE A 594 34.15 -9.77 -8.52
C ILE A 594 32.81 -9.02 -8.54
N ASN A 595 32.72 -7.88 -7.85
CA ASN A 595 31.51 -7.08 -7.86
C ASN A 595 31.32 -6.32 -9.18
N THR A 596 30.18 -5.67 -9.36
CA THR A 596 29.87 -4.86 -10.56
C THR A 596 30.84 -3.70 -10.79
N ARG A 597 31.66 -3.33 -9.81
CA ARG A 597 32.71 -2.29 -9.88
C ARG A 597 34.10 -2.86 -10.19
N GLY A 598 34.22 -4.15 -10.49
CA GLY A 598 35.50 -4.82 -10.76
C GLY A 598 36.35 -5.13 -9.53
N GLN A 599 35.84 -4.93 -8.31
CA GLN A 599 36.58 -5.18 -7.07
C GLN A 599 36.35 -6.61 -6.58
N LEU A 600 37.42 -7.28 -6.15
CA LEU A 600 37.36 -8.60 -5.52
C LEU A 600 36.75 -8.50 -4.12
N MET A 601 35.52 -8.99 -3.97
CA MET A 601 34.82 -9.09 -2.70
C MET A 601 35.06 -10.46 -2.08
N ARG A 602 35.50 -10.49 -0.82
CA ARG A 602 35.55 -11.70 0.02
C ARG A 602 34.42 -11.67 1.04
N VAL A 603 33.65 -12.74 1.05
CA VAL A 603 32.36 -12.83 1.73
C VAL A 603 32.16 -14.22 2.32
N GLY A 604 31.04 -14.41 3.00
CA GLY A 604 30.76 -15.60 3.80
C GLY A 604 30.83 -15.29 5.29
N TYR A 605 29.93 -15.89 6.06
CA TYR A 605 29.67 -15.46 7.42
C TYR A 605 30.85 -15.76 8.37
N PHE A 606 31.54 -16.90 8.23
CA PHE A 606 32.78 -17.17 8.99
C PHE A 606 33.89 -16.19 8.64
N TYR A 607 34.08 -15.90 7.34
CA TYR A 607 35.06 -14.93 6.91
C TYR A 607 34.76 -13.52 7.44
N LYS A 608 33.49 -13.11 7.44
CA LYS A 608 33.08 -11.79 7.94
C LYS A 608 33.31 -11.63 9.45
N TRP A 609 33.12 -12.68 10.24
CA TRP A 609 33.44 -12.63 11.67
C TRP A 609 34.93 -12.39 11.90
N ILE A 610 35.79 -13.12 11.18
CA ILE A 610 37.24 -12.94 11.27
C ILE A 610 37.64 -11.55 10.77
N GLU A 611 37.10 -11.11 9.62
CA GLU A 611 37.43 -9.80 9.05
C GLU A 611 37.05 -8.64 9.98
N ILE A 612 35.85 -8.67 10.56
CA ILE A 612 35.36 -7.61 11.44
C ILE A 612 36.14 -7.61 12.74
N PHE A 613 36.39 -8.78 13.34
CA PHE A 613 37.22 -8.91 14.54
C PHE A 613 38.61 -8.31 14.32
N LEU A 614 39.28 -8.69 13.24
CA LEU A 614 40.63 -8.20 12.94
C LEU A 614 40.64 -6.70 12.65
N LYS A 615 39.63 -6.16 11.93
CA LYS A 615 39.50 -4.71 11.71
C LYS A 615 39.25 -3.94 13.00
N GLN A 616 38.41 -4.46 13.89
CA GLN A 616 38.11 -3.82 15.18
C GLN A 616 39.35 -3.72 16.06
N HIS A 617 40.23 -4.73 16.00
CA HIS A 617 41.50 -4.75 16.70
C HIS A 617 42.68 -4.21 15.84
N ASN A 618 42.42 -3.49 14.75
CA ASN A 618 43.45 -2.83 13.93
C ASN A 618 44.55 -3.78 13.39
N ALA A 619 44.20 -4.99 12.96
CA ALA A 619 45.10 -5.92 12.24
C ALA A 619 44.90 -5.86 10.72
N SER A 620 45.95 -6.19 9.97
CA SER A 620 45.89 -6.40 8.52
C SER A 620 45.68 -7.89 8.18
N ILE A 621 45.11 -8.19 7.00
CA ILE A 621 44.77 -9.57 6.61
C ILE A 621 45.51 -9.96 5.33
N LYS A 622 46.29 -11.04 5.40
CA LYS A 622 46.92 -11.69 4.24
C LYS A 622 46.13 -12.92 3.82
N HIS A 623 45.66 -12.94 2.58
CA HIS A 623 44.82 -14.04 2.10
C HIS A 623 45.62 -15.07 1.31
N HIS A 624 45.42 -16.35 1.61
CA HIS A 624 46.02 -17.45 0.84
C HIS A 624 44.92 -18.33 0.23
N PHE A 625 44.77 -18.35 -1.09
CA PHE A 625 43.71 -19.12 -1.73
C PHE A 625 44.04 -20.62 -1.77
N ILE A 626 43.07 -21.47 -1.42
CA ILE A 626 43.16 -22.93 -1.51
C ILE A 626 41.97 -23.44 -2.35
N ASP A 627 42.28 -24.10 -3.46
CA ASP A 627 41.26 -24.70 -4.33
C ASP A 627 40.91 -26.12 -3.86
N ILE A 628 39.75 -26.24 -3.23
CA ILE A 628 39.22 -27.50 -2.69
C ILE A 628 38.42 -28.32 -3.71
N TRP A 629 38.11 -27.75 -4.89
CA TRP A 629 37.25 -28.40 -5.88
C TRP A 629 38.03 -29.19 -6.94
N LYS A 630 39.37 -29.18 -6.87
CA LYS A 630 40.21 -30.05 -7.71
C LYS A 630 39.85 -31.52 -7.49
N PRO A 631 39.98 -32.37 -8.52
CA PRO A 631 39.77 -33.81 -8.36
C PRO A 631 40.77 -34.38 -7.34
N ASN A 632 40.32 -35.35 -6.56
CA ASN A 632 41.13 -36.11 -5.58
C ASN A 632 41.73 -35.29 -4.41
N VAL A 633 41.13 -34.15 -4.07
CA VAL A 633 41.51 -33.41 -2.85
C VAL A 633 40.98 -34.13 -1.61
N THR A 634 41.89 -34.53 -0.71
CA THR A 634 41.59 -35.12 0.60
C THR A 634 41.95 -34.16 1.74
N PHE A 635 41.37 -34.37 2.93
CA PHE A 635 41.70 -33.57 4.11
C PHE A 635 43.20 -33.63 4.47
N ALA A 636 43.86 -34.76 4.23
CA ALA A 636 45.30 -34.91 4.46
C ALA A 636 46.14 -33.95 3.59
N LEU A 637 45.78 -33.79 2.32
CA LEU A 637 46.48 -32.88 1.40
C LEU A 637 46.28 -31.41 1.81
N ILE A 638 45.07 -31.05 2.23
CA ILE A 638 44.76 -29.70 2.73
C ILE A 638 45.56 -29.41 4.01
N LYS A 639 45.63 -30.38 4.94
CA LYS A 639 46.39 -30.26 6.18
C LYS A 639 47.87 -29.97 5.93
N ASN A 640 48.52 -30.71 5.02
CA ASN A 640 49.93 -30.50 4.70
C ASN A 640 50.18 -29.09 4.12
N LYS A 641 49.27 -28.60 3.27
CA LYS A 641 49.36 -27.21 2.77
C LYS A 641 49.18 -26.19 3.88
N LEU A 642 48.25 -26.39 4.81
CA LEU A 642 48.01 -25.46 5.92
C LEU A 642 49.21 -25.37 6.87
N GLN A 643 49.91 -26.48 7.13
CA GLN A 643 51.13 -26.48 7.95
C GLN A 643 52.25 -25.62 7.34
N THR A 644 52.30 -25.48 6.01
CA THR A 644 53.31 -24.62 5.34
C THR A 644 52.98 -23.13 5.35
N ILE A 645 51.73 -22.73 5.68
CA ILE A 645 51.22 -21.36 5.44
C ILE A 645 51.25 -20.48 6.70
N GLU A 646 51.65 -20.99 7.87
CA GLU A 646 51.64 -20.26 9.16
C GLU A 646 50.35 -19.42 9.36
N PHE A 647 49.19 -20.07 9.17
CA PHE A 647 47.89 -19.39 9.25
C PHE A 647 47.56 -18.90 10.67
N SER A 648 46.77 -17.85 10.78
CA SER A 648 46.27 -17.30 12.06
C SER A 648 44.83 -17.73 12.36
N PHE A 649 43.98 -17.76 11.32
CA PHE A 649 42.59 -18.23 11.40
C PHE A 649 42.26 -19.04 10.16
N ILE A 650 41.44 -20.08 10.29
CA ILE A 650 40.84 -20.79 9.15
C ILE A 650 39.32 -20.56 9.20
N PRO A 651 38.71 -19.97 8.15
CA PRO A 651 37.27 -19.78 8.06
C PRO A 651 36.57 -21.10 7.68
N ALA A 652 36.90 -22.19 8.36
CA ALA A 652 36.32 -23.51 8.21
C ALA A 652 36.66 -24.36 9.44
N GLU A 653 35.83 -25.37 9.68
CA GLU A 653 36.11 -26.39 10.69
C GLU A 653 37.05 -27.44 10.12
N MET A 654 38.11 -27.74 10.85
CA MET A 654 39.01 -28.87 10.59
C MET A 654 38.87 -29.92 11.70
N PRO A 655 39.07 -31.21 11.39
CA PRO A 655 39.07 -32.25 12.40
C PRO A 655 40.10 -31.94 13.50
N ARG A 656 39.72 -32.17 14.76
CA ARG A 656 40.59 -31.93 15.91
C ARG A 656 41.86 -32.77 15.78
N ASN A 657 43.00 -32.11 15.92
CA ASN A 657 44.32 -32.72 15.96
C ASN A 657 45.19 -31.94 16.95
N TYR A 658 46.30 -32.52 17.41
CA TYR A 658 47.20 -31.89 18.39
C TYR A 658 47.71 -30.50 17.95
N ASP A 659 47.82 -30.25 16.63
CA ASP A 659 48.35 -28.98 16.08
C ASP A 659 47.29 -27.88 15.93
N LEU A 660 46.00 -28.21 16.11
CA LEU A 660 44.87 -27.31 15.83
C LEU A 660 44.04 -27.06 17.09
N ALA A 661 43.71 -25.80 17.34
CA ALA A 661 42.70 -25.41 18.32
C ALA A 661 41.38 -25.05 17.61
N SER A 662 40.29 -25.16 18.34
CA SER A 662 38.97 -24.73 17.89
C SER A 662 38.48 -23.61 18.79
N SER A 663 37.84 -22.59 18.20
CA SER A 663 37.06 -21.62 18.96
C SER A 663 35.94 -22.34 19.75
N ARG A 664 35.32 -21.62 20.67
CA ARG A 664 34.07 -22.09 21.29
C ARG A 664 33.02 -22.33 20.20
N VAL A 665 32.17 -23.32 20.48
CA VAL A 665 31.08 -23.72 19.59
C VAL A 665 30.04 -22.61 19.56
N LEU A 666 29.75 -22.09 18.38
CA LEU A 666 28.77 -21.00 18.20
C LEU A 666 27.37 -21.55 17.90
N ILE A 667 27.30 -22.60 17.07
CA ILE A 667 26.05 -23.26 16.67
C ILE A 667 26.29 -24.76 16.60
N VAL A 668 25.31 -25.54 17.01
CA VAL A 668 25.25 -26.97 16.69
C VAL A 668 24.34 -27.12 15.47
N THR A 669 24.93 -27.47 14.33
CA THR A 669 24.19 -27.66 13.08
C THR A 669 23.93 -29.14 12.83
N LYS A 670 22.86 -29.42 12.10
CA LYS A 670 22.52 -30.79 11.69
C LYS A 670 23.11 -31.07 10.31
N THR A 671 23.66 -32.26 10.13
CA THR A 671 23.93 -32.80 8.80
C THR A 671 22.64 -33.43 8.28
N LEU A 672 22.06 -32.83 7.25
CA LEU A 672 20.76 -33.20 6.69
C LEU A 672 20.93 -33.74 5.27
N LEU A 673 19.88 -34.41 4.79
CA LEU A 673 19.77 -34.89 3.43
C LEU A 673 18.80 -33.99 2.66
N VAL A 674 19.18 -33.59 1.46
CA VAL A 674 18.32 -32.88 0.50
C VAL A 674 17.70 -33.90 -0.44
N VAL A 675 16.37 -33.92 -0.48
CA VAL A 675 15.54 -34.84 -1.28
C VAL A 675 14.65 -34.05 -2.25
N PRO A 676 14.20 -34.67 -3.36
CA PRO A 676 13.16 -34.08 -4.19
C PRO A 676 11.85 -33.87 -3.41
N THR A 677 11.10 -32.85 -3.81
CA THR A 677 9.69 -32.70 -3.40
C THR A 677 8.79 -33.61 -4.23
N ALA A 678 7.63 -33.98 -3.67
CA ALA A 678 6.71 -34.89 -4.36
C ALA A 678 6.19 -34.30 -5.68
N HIS A 679 6.16 -35.13 -6.72
CA HIS A 679 5.62 -34.74 -8.02
C HIS A 679 4.08 -34.78 -8.03
N GLU A 680 3.49 -33.98 -8.94
CA GLU A 680 2.04 -34.03 -9.16
C GLU A 680 1.68 -35.39 -9.75
N ILE A 681 0.62 -36.01 -9.25
CA ILE A 681 0.10 -37.24 -9.85
C ILE A 681 -0.29 -36.95 -11.29
N SER A 682 -0.09 -37.92 -12.19
CA SER A 682 -0.47 -37.77 -13.59
C SER A 682 -1.94 -37.28 -13.71
N PRO A 683 -2.20 -36.21 -14.50
CA PRO A 683 -3.53 -35.63 -14.67
C PRO A 683 -4.65 -36.64 -14.95
N ASN A 684 -4.33 -37.69 -15.70
CA ASN A 684 -5.27 -38.72 -16.13
C ASN A 684 -5.91 -39.49 -14.95
N LEU A 685 -5.21 -39.59 -13.82
CA LEU A 685 -5.68 -40.36 -12.65
C LEU A 685 -6.62 -39.57 -11.74
N TYR A 686 -6.83 -38.27 -11.99
CA TYR A 686 -7.64 -37.41 -11.12
C TYR A 686 -9.09 -37.85 -10.99
N LEU A 687 -9.67 -38.55 -11.98
CA LEU A 687 -11.05 -39.03 -11.92
C LEU A 687 -11.26 -40.16 -10.89
N PHE A 688 -10.22 -40.94 -10.58
CA PHE A 688 -10.36 -42.08 -9.65
C PHE A 688 -10.02 -41.72 -8.20
N LYS A 689 -9.39 -40.57 -7.96
CA LYS A 689 -8.90 -40.12 -6.65
C LYS A 689 -9.93 -39.45 -5.71
N PRO A 690 -11.08 -38.89 -6.13
CA PRO A 690 -12.00 -38.19 -5.23
C PRO A 690 -12.55 -39.08 -4.12
N PHE A 691 -12.58 -40.40 -4.37
CA PHE A 691 -12.96 -41.42 -3.40
C PHE A 691 -11.81 -42.39 -3.16
N THR A 692 -11.67 -42.85 -1.91
CA THR A 692 -10.71 -43.90 -1.57
C THR A 692 -11.13 -45.23 -2.20
N THR A 693 -10.19 -46.14 -2.39
CA THR A 693 -10.45 -47.50 -2.90
C THR A 693 -11.51 -48.23 -2.09
N ASN A 694 -11.50 -48.05 -0.77
CA ASN A 694 -12.49 -48.63 0.14
C ASN A 694 -13.90 -48.06 -0.10
N LEU A 695 -13.99 -46.75 -0.40
CA LEU A 695 -15.26 -46.10 -0.66
C LEU A 695 -15.80 -46.47 -2.04
N TRP A 696 -14.95 -46.59 -3.06
CA TRP A 696 -15.33 -47.18 -4.35
C TRP A 696 -15.89 -48.58 -4.18
N PHE A 697 -15.24 -49.43 -3.37
CA PHE A 697 -15.73 -50.77 -3.07
C PHE A 697 -17.09 -50.72 -2.36
N ALA A 698 -17.27 -49.84 -1.38
CA ALA A 698 -18.55 -49.65 -0.70
C ALA A 698 -19.67 -49.20 -1.66
N ILE A 699 -19.38 -48.30 -2.60
CA ILE A 699 -20.35 -47.89 -3.64
C ILE A 699 -20.74 -49.08 -4.52
N THR A 700 -19.77 -49.89 -4.95
CA THR A 700 -20.05 -51.10 -5.76
C THR A 700 -20.86 -52.14 -5.00
N LEU A 701 -20.63 -52.29 -3.70
CA LEU A 701 -21.41 -53.17 -2.84
C LEU A 701 -22.84 -52.66 -2.65
N CYS A 702 -23.01 -51.36 -2.40
CA CYS A 702 -24.33 -50.72 -2.30
C CYS A 702 -25.13 -50.86 -3.62
N LEU A 703 -24.47 -50.67 -4.76
CA LEU A 703 -25.02 -50.93 -6.10
C LEU A 703 -25.63 -52.33 -6.21
N PHE A 704 -24.86 -53.33 -5.81
CA PHE A 704 -25.29 -54.72 -5.86
C PHE A 704 -26.49 -54.99 -4.92
N LEU A 705 -26.43 -54.46 -3.69
CA LEU A 705 -27.53 -54.58 -2.72
C LEU A 705 -28.82 -53.89 -3.21
N PHE A 706 -28.71 -52.72 -3.83
CA PHE A 706 -29.87 -52.01 -4.37
C PHE A 706 -30.46 -52.71 -5.60
N LEU A 707 -29.62 -53.29 -6.45
CA LEU A 707 -30.10 -54.15 -7.53
C LEU A 707 -30.88 -55.36 -7.01
N LEU A 708 -30.35 -56.05 -6.00
CA LEU A 708 -31.04 -57.17 -5.34
C LEU A 708 -32.39 -56.73 -4.76
N LEU A 709 -32.42 -55.61 -4.06
CA LEU A 709 -33.64 -55.04 -3.49
C LEU A 709 -34.67 -54.72 -4.58
N MET A 710 -34.24 -54.12 -5.70
CA MET A 710 -35.13 -53.77 -6.82
C MET A 710 -35.69 -54.99 -7.53
N ILE A 711 -34.89 -56.03 -7.74
CA ILE A 711 -35.36 -57.31 -8.29
C ILE A 711 -36.38 -57.94 -7.34
N LEU A 712 -36.11 -57.94 -6.03
CA LEU A 712 -37.00 -58.49 -5.01
C LEU A 712 -38.32 -57.71 -4.93
N LEU A 713 -38.28 -56.39 -4.99
CA LEU A 713 -39.47 -55.54 -5.04
C LEU A 713 -40.28 -55.76 -6.31
N ASN A 714 -39.64 -55.93 -7.48
CA ASN A 714 -40.34 -56.23 -8.73
C ASN A 714 -41.02 -57.61 -8.70
N ILE A 715 -40.36 -58.61 -8.11
CA ILE A 715 -40.96 -59.94 -7.92
C ILE A 715 -42.18 -59.87 -6.98
N ILE A 716 -42.05 -59.19 -5.83
CA ILE A 716 -43.09 -59.16 -4.80
C ILE A 716 -44.30 -58.30 -5.21
N LEU A 717 -44.07 -57.13 -5.81
CA LEU A 717 -45.13 -56.16 -6.10
C LEU A 717 -45.68 -56.22 -7.52
N LEU A 718 -44.86 -56.59 -8.51
CA LEU A 718 -45.25 -56.60 -9.93
C LEU A 718 -45.41 -58.02 -10.51
N LYS A 719 -45.01 -59.07 -9.77
CA LYS A 719 -45.05 -60.49 -10.20
C LYS A 719 -44.31 -60.81 -11.51
N GLU A 720 -43.51 -59.88 -12.05
CA GLU A 720 -42.67 -60.08 -13.23
C GLU A 720 -41.21 -59.70 -12.91
N PRO A 721 -40.25 -60.64 -12.99
CA PRO A 721 -38.84 -60.36 -12.72
C PRO A 721 -38.16 -59.75 -13.95
N HIS A 722 -38.46 -58.48 -14.27
CA HIS A 722 -37.69 -57.75 -15.28
C HIS A 722 -36.35 -57.28 -14.69
N VAL A 723 -35.35 -58.15 -14.75
CA VAL A 723 -34.00 -57.91 -14.19
C VAL A 723 -33.28 -56.79 -14.96
N SER A 724 -33.44 -56.73 -16.28
CA SER A 724 -32.80 -55.71 -17.14
C SER A 724 -33.32 -54.30 -16.84
N THR A 725 -34.63 -54.15 -16.62
CA THR A 725 -35.24 -52.85 -16.29
C THR A 725 -34.85 -52.43 -14.88
N ALA A 726 -34.82 -53.35 -13.91
CA ALA A 726 -34.35 -53.09 -12.56
C ALA A 726 -32.90 -52.59 -12.55
N PHE A 727 -32.01 -53.22 -13.34
CA PHE A 727 -30.62 -52.78 -13.48
C PHE A 727 -30.52 -51.37 -14.08
N LEU A 728 -31.23 -51.10 -15.18
CA LEU A 728 -31.24 -49.77 -15.80
C LEU A 728 -31.81 -48.68 -14.88
N GLU A 729 -32.86 -48.98 -14.12
CA GLU A 729 -33.42 -48.06 -13.13
C GLU A 729 -32.42 -47.78 -12.01
N THR A 730 -31.73 -48.80 -11.47
CA THR A 730 -30.70 -48.60 -10.43
C THR A 730 -29.53 -47.75 -10.91
N ILE A 731 -29.06 -47.93 -12.16
CA ILE A 731 -28.02 -47.09 -12.75
C ILE A 731 -28.50 -45.65 -12.91
N LYS A 732 -29.72 -45.43 -13.41
CA LYS A 732 -30.31 -44.10 -13.55
C LYS A 732 -30.37 -43.37 -12.22
N ILE A 733 -30.76 -44.07 -11.15
CA ILE A 733 -30.87 -43.48 -9.80
C ILE A 733 -29.52 -42.98 -9.30
N ILE A 734 -28.46 -43.75 -9.51
CA ILE A 734 -27.11 -43.41 -9.03
C ILE A 734 -26.46 -42.31 -9.87
N LEU A 735 -26.69 -42.29 -11.18
CA LEU A 735 -26.28 -41.21 -12.07
C LEU A 735 -27.14 -39.95 -11.90
N PHE A 736 -28.09 -39.94 -10.96
CA PHE A 736 -29.02 -38.84 -10.71
C PHE A 736 -29.83 -38.44 -11.97
N LEU A 737 -30.19 -39.45 -12.79
CA LEU A 737 -31.04 -39.30 -13.97
C LEU A 737 -32.50 -39.63 -13.63
N SER A 738 -33.44 -38.96 -14.32
CA SER A 738 -34.87 -39.14 -14.06
C SER A 738 -35.31 -40.59 -14.28
N VAL A 739 -35.99 -41.16 -13.27
CA VAL A 739 -36.66 -42.46 -13.36
C VAL A 739 -38.13 -42.23 -13.69
N ALA A 740 -38.66 -43.00 -14.65
CA ALA A 740 -40.08 -42.99 -14.97
C ALA A 740 -40.87 -43.70 -13.85
N LEU A 741 -41.31 -42.94 -12.85
CA LEU A 741 -42.16 -43.45 -11.78
C LEU A 741 -43.58 -43.64 -12.33
N LYS A 742 -44.10 -44.88 -12.34
CA LYS A 742 -45.53 -45.13 -12.61
C LYS A 742 -46.37 -44.42 -11.54
N SER A 743 -47.50 -43.84 -11.95
CA SER A 743 -48.39 -42.94 -11.17
C SER A 743 -49.03 -43.52 -9.89
N ASP A 744 -48.70 -44.76 -9.49
CA ASP A 744 -49.32 -45.39 -8.32
C ASP A 744 -48.68 -44.93 -7.01
N ARG A 745 -49.50 -44.59 -6.01
CA ARG A 745 -49.06 -44.27 -4.64
C ARG A 745 -48.62 -45.54 -3.90
N SER A 746 -47.47 -46.09 -4.30
CA SER A 746 -46.89 -47.28 -3.69
C SER A 746 -45.71 -46.93 -2.77
N ILE A 747 -45.56 -47.69 -1.68
CA ILE A 747 -44.37 -47.66 -0.80
C ILE A 747 -43.07 -47.83 -1.61
N ARG A 748 -43.12 -48.58 -2.72
CA ARG A 748 -42.02 -48.70 -3.69
C ARG A 748 -41.57 -47.36 -4.23
N ASN A 749 -42.49 -46.51 -4.67
CA ASN A 749 -42.17 -45.19 -5.22
C ASN A 749 -41.59 -44.23 -4.16
N PHE A 750 -41.99 -44.38 -2.89
CA PHE A 750 -41.40 -43.63 -1.77
C PHE A 750 -39.96 -44.07 -1.48
N PHE A 751 -39.67 -45.38 -1.44
CA PHE A 751 -38.30 -45.86 -1.26
C PHE A 751 -37.41 -45.53 -2.47
N LEU A 752 -37.95 -45.60 -3.69
CA LEU A 752 -37.25 -45.18 -4.91
C LEU A 752 -36.87 -43.70 -4.90
N SER A 753 -37.79 -42.81 -4.49
CA SER A 753 -37.52 -41.38 -4.38
C SER A 753 -36.57 -41.06 -3.23
N LEU A 754 -36.67 -41.77 -2.10
CA LEU A 754 -35.73 -41.67 -0.98
C LEU A 754 -34.32 -42.09 -1.40
N LEU A 755 -34.19 -43.20 -2.13
CA LEU A 755 -32.92 -43.73 -2.63
C LEU A 755 -32.31 -42.80 -3.68
N PHE A 756 -33.14 -42.22 -4.56
CA PHE A 756 -32.73 -41.16 -5.50
C PHE A 756 -32.20 -39.91 -4.78
N LEU A 757 -32.87 -39.47 -3.71
CA LEU A 757 -32.44 -38.32 -2.93
C LEU A 757 -31.16 -38.62 -2.14
N PHE A 758 -31.05 -39.77 -1.47
CA PHE A 758 -29.90 -40.05 -0.62
C PHE A 758 -28.66 -40.53 -1.37
N THR A 759 -28.81 -41.36 -2.40
CA THR A 759 -27.67 -41.93 -3.13
C THR A 759 -27.28 -41.08 -4.34
N GLY A 760 -28.25 -40.66 -5.15
CA GLY A 760 -28.00 -39.89 -6.37
C GLY A 760 -27.49 -38.48 -6.07
N LEU A 761 -28.18 -37.72 -5.22
CA LEU A 761 -27.83 -36.32 -4.94
C LEU A 761 -26.54 -36.20 -4.13
N PHE A 762 -26.41 -36.91 -3.00
CA PHE A 762 -25.25 -36.73 -2.13
C PHE A 762 -23.97 -37.30 -2.75
N LEU A 763 -24.01 -38.50 -3.34
CA LEU A 763 -22.81 -39.13 -3.86
C LEU A 763 -22.22 -38.35 -5.05
N THR A 764 -23.07 -37.90 -5.98
CA THR A 764 -22.63 -37.11 -7.13
C THR A 764 -22.12 -35.72 -6.70
N ASN A 765 -22.79 -35.05 -5.76
CA ASN A 765 -22.34 -33.77 -5.25
C ASN A 765 -21.05 -33.88 -4.44
N PHE A 766 -20.87 -34.92 -3.62
CA PHE A 766 -19.62 -35.16 -2.92
C PHE A 766 -18.47 -35.46 -3.87
N TYR A 767 -18.71 -36.31 -4.87
CA TYR A 767 -17.71 -36.59 -5.91
C TYR A 767 -17.31 -35.31 -6.66
N ASN A 768 -18.28 -34.52 -7.12
CA ASN A 768 -18.03 -33.27 -7.84
C ASN A 768 -17.30 -32.24 -6.97
N SER A 769 -17.67 -32.11 -5.70
CA SER A 769 -17.04 -31.18 -4.77
C SER A 769 -15.58 -31.58 -4.50
N ASN A 770 -15.33 -32.86 -4.25
CA ASN A 770 -13.97 -33.38 -4.03
C ASN A 770 -13.13 -33.28 -5.29
N LEU A 771 -13.67 -33.62 -6.46
CA LEU A 771 -12.98 -33.51 -7.74
C LEU A 771 -12.64 -32.05 -8.05
N SER A 772 -13.59 -31.13 -7.87
CA SER A 772 -13.36 -29.69 -8.05
C SER A 772 -12.27 -29.19 -7.10
N SER A 773 -12.33 -29.58 -5.82
CA SER A 773 -11.31 -29.23 -4.84
C SER A 773 -9.94 -29.79 -5.21
N MET A 774 -9.84 -31.05 -5.63
CA MET A 774 -8.58 -31.69 -6.04
C MET A 774 -8.00 -31.06 -7.31
N ILE A 775 -8.82 -30.73 -8.31
CA ILE A 775 -8.37 -30.01 -9.51
C ILE A 775 -7.81 -28.63 -9.15
N THR A 776 -8.44 -27.93 -8.21
CA THR A 776 -7.97 -26.61 -7.77
C THR A 776 -6.70 -26.68 -6.92
N SER A 777 -6.58 -27.67 -6.03
CA SER A 777 -5.46 -27.79 -5.07
C SER A 777 -4.27 -28.60 -5.60
N LYS A 778 -4.50 -29.41 -6.63
CA LYS A 778 -3.60 -30.42 -7.19
C LYS A 778 -3.22 -31.52 -6.19
N VAL A 779 -3.20 -32.76 -6.66
CA VAL A 779 -2.88 -33.93 -5.83
C VAL A 779 -1.46 -34.39 -6.15
N PHE A 780 -0.67 -34.59 -5.09
CA PHE A 780 0.74 -34.97 -5.19
C PHE A 780 0.98 -36.36 -4.61
N GLU A 781 2.12 -36.94 -4.99
CA GLU A 781 2.63 -38.18 -4.38
C GLU A 781 2.93 -38.01 -2.88
N PRO A 782 2.95 -39.11 -2.11
CA PRO A 782 3.36 -39.04 -0.71
C PRO A 782 4.78 -38.52 -0.60
N GLU A 783 4.97 -37.54 0.27
CA GLU A 783 6.27 -36.91 0.46
C GLU A 783 7.21 -37.77 1.32
N LEU A 784 8.50 -37.76 0.98
CA LEU A 784 9.56 -38.34 1.82
C LEU A 784 9.70 -37.53 3.10
N GLN A 785 9.51 -38.13 4.27
CA GLN A 785 9.59 -37.48 5.58
C GLN A 785 10.69 -38.06 6.47
N GLN A 786 10.90 -39.38 6.39
CA GLN A 786 11.84 -40.12 7.21
C GLN A 786 12.96 -40.74 6.36
N LEU A 787 14.07 -41.13 6.99
CA LEU A 787 15.17 -41.81 6.31
C LEU A 787 14.73 -43.19 5.78
N GLU A 788 13.77 -43.84 6.45
CA GLU A 788 13.19 -45.12 6.04
C GLU A 788 12.49 -45.04 4.69
N ASP A 789 11.89 -43.88 4.35
CA ASP A 789 11.17 -43.69 3.10
C ASP A 789 12.09 -43.80 1.88
N ILE A 790 13.40 -43.59 2.07
CA ILE A 790 14.42 -43.73 1.03
C ILE A 790 14.47 -45.17 0.49
N LYS A 791 14.05 -46.17 1.28
CA LYS A 791 13.97 -47.57 0.82
C LYS A 791 13.03 -47.76 -0.37
N TYR A 792 11.99 -46.93 -0.48
CA TYR A 792 11.02 -46.96 -1.56
C TYR A 792 11.49 -46.19 -2.81
N THR A 793 12.70 -45.61 -2.76
CA THR A 793 13.28 -44.83 -3.86
C THR A 793 14.56 -45.47 -4.39
N ASN A 794 14.89 -45.17 -5.65
CA ASN A 794 16.13 -45.63 -6.28
C ASN A 794 17.23 -44.57 -6.33
N LEU A 795 17.07 -43.47 -5.60
CA LEU A 795 17.98 -42.33 -5.63
C LEU A 795 19.31 -42.64 -4.91
N LEU A 796 20.41 -42.12 -5.46
CA LEU A 796 21.76 -42.22 -4.88
C LEU A 796 22.11 -40.93 -4.12
N ILE A 797 22.94 -41.06 -3.09
CA ILE A 797 23.42 -39.95 -2.26
C ILE A 797 24.78 -39.52 -2.80
N TYR A 798 24.85 -38.39 -3.50
CA TYR A 798 26.09 -37.85 -4.03
C TYR A 798 26.81 -37.01 -2.97
N GLN A 799 28.07 -37.31 -2.70
CA GLN A 799 28.92 -36.61 -1.73
C GLN A 799 30.31 -36.23 -2.26
N HIS A 800 30.98 -35.33 -1.53
CA HIS A 800 32.36 -34.91 -1.79
C HIS A 800 33.38 -35.99 -1.39
N THR A 801 34.50 -36.11 -2.11
CA THR A 801 35.51 -37.16 -1.85
C THR A 801 36.11 -37.08 -0.45
N ALA A 802 36.31 -35.88 0.08
CA ALA A 802 36.88 -35.67 1.41
C ALA A 802 35.98 -36.16 2.57
N ASP A 803 34.67 -36.32 2.33
CA ASP A 803 33.71 -36.76 3.34
C ASP A 803 33.56 -38.30 3.38
N LYS A 804 34.16 -39.02 2.43
CA LYS A 804 34.05 -40.49 2.31
C LYS A 804 34.54 -41.20 3.58
N ASP A 805 35.76 -40.90 3.99
CA ASP A 805 36.40 -41.52 5.16
C ASP A 805 35.63 -41.23 6.46
N PHE A 806 34.99 -40.05 6.55
CA PHE A 806 34.18 -39.65 7.70
C PHE A 806 32.84 -40.38 7.78
N LEU A 807 32.26 -40.79 6.65
CA LEU A 807 30.96 -41.49 6.63
C LEU A 807 31.09 -42.98 6.92
N GLU A 808 32.21 -43.59 6.57
CA GLU A 808 32.50 -44.99 6.93
C GLU A 808 32.56 -45.15 8.46
N GLN A 809 33.06 -44.15 9.17
CA GLN A 809 33.20 -44.09 10.64
C GLN A 809 31.89 -43.80 11.39
N LEU A 810 30.82 -43.39 10.71
CA LEU A 810 29.55 -43.03 11.35
C LEU A 810 28.61 -44.25 11.49
N ASP A 811 27.88 -44.30 12.60
CA ASP A 811 26.87 -45.31 12.89
C ASP A 811 25.54 -45.00 12.19
N ILE A 812 25.54 -45.14 10.86
CA ILE A 812 24.39 -44.86 9.99
C ILE A 812 23.85 -46.20 9.45
N PRO A 813 22.51 -46.36 9.28
CA PRO A 813 21.91 -47.56 8.72
C PRO A 813 22.59 -48.05 7.44
N GLN A 814 22.84 -49.36 7.37
CA GLN A 814 23.63 -49.97 6.30
C GLN A 814 23.05 -49.74 4.90
N PHE A 815 21.72 -49.64 4.78
CA PHE A 815 21.05 -49.32 3.51
C PHE A 815 21.42 -47.93 2.96
N LEU A 816 21.71 -46.95 3.83
CA LEU A 816 22.16 -45.62 3.39
C LEU A 816 23.60 -45.67 2.92
N LYS A 817 24.49 -46.42 3.61
CA LYS A 817 25.89 -46.60 3.20
C LYS A 817 26.00 -47.19 1.79
N GLN A 818 25.12 -48.12 1.43
CA GLN A 818 25.07 -48.72 0.08
C GLN A 818 24.59 -47.76 -1.01
N ARG A 819 23.87 -46.67 -0.65
CA ARG A 819 23.35 -45.68 -1.60
C ARG A 819 24.32 -44.51 -1.83
N VAL A 820 25.46 -44.47 -1.14
CA VAL A 820 26.44 -43.40 -1.24
C VAL A 820 27.27 -43.51 -2.53
N PHE A 821 27.36 -42.41 -3.27
CA PHE A 821 28.13 -42.30 -4.50
C PHE A 821 29.16 -41.15 -4.40
N THR A 822 30.41 -41.45 -4.73
CA THR A 822 31.51 -40.47 -4.81
C THR A 822 32.01 -40.34 -6.26
N GLY A 823 31.69 -39.23 -6.90
CA GLY A 823 32.18 -38.86 -8.23
C GLY A 823 33.18 -37.71 -8.22
N ASN A 824 33.26 -36.97 -9.33
CA ASN A 824 34.11 -35.77 -9.45
C ASN A 824 33.58 -34.62 -8.56
N ASN A 825 34.46 -33.99 -7.77
CA ASN A 825 34.09 -32.88 -6.87
C ASN A 825 33.56 -31.65 -7.61
N THR A 826 34.03 -31.39 -8.83
CA THR A 826 33.53 -30.29 -9.66
C THR A 826 32.10 -30.55 -10.13
N ASP A 827 31.80 -31.77 -10.58
CA ASP A 827 30.45 -32.19 -11.00
C ASP A 827 29.48 -32.18 -9.81
N PHE A 828 29.90 -32.72 -8.67
CA PHE A 828 29.15 -32.65 -7.41
C PHE A 828 28.75 -31.21 -7.06
N ARG A 829 29.70 -30.26 -7.14
CA ARG A 829 29.44 -28.85 -6.86
C ARG A 829 28.38 -28.29 -7.80
N ILE A 830 28.53 -28.51 -9.11
CA ILE A 830 27.62 -27.97 -10.12
C ILE A 830 26.21 -28.54 -9.93
N LYS A 831 26.07 -29.87 -9.82
CA LYS A 831 24.77 -30.53 -9.66
C LYS A 831 24.04 -30.12 -8.37
N ARG A 832 24.78 -30.03 -7.25
CA ARG A 832 24.23 -29.54 -5.98
C ARG A 832 23.81 -28.06 -6.08
N GLN A 833 24.63 -27.22 -6.71
CA GLN A 833 24.32 -25.80 -6.90
C GLN A 833 23.09 -25.59 -7.79
N SER A 834 22.94 -26.37 -8.86
CA SER A 834 21.75 -26.35 -9.73
C SER A 834 20.52 -27.02 -9.13
N LEU A 835 20.65 -27.65 -7.95
CA LEU A 835 19.60 -28.46 -7.32
C LEU A 835 19.05 -29.55 -8.26
N ASP A 836 19.95 -30.30 -8.89
CA ASP A 836 19.61 -31.44 -9.75
C ASP A 836 19.15 -32.63 -8.89
N MET A 837 17.84 -32.88 -8.85
CA MET A 837 17.24 -33.91 -7.98
C MET A 837 17.31 -35.34 -8.54
N SER A 838 18.13 -35.59 -9.58
CA SER A 838 18.51 -36.97 -9.95
C SER A 838 19.33 -37.67 -8.86
N TYR A 839 19.95 -36.90 -7.96
CA TYR A 839 20.67 -37.37 -6.78
C TYR A 839 20.17 -36.68 -5.52
N MET A 840 20.33 -37.35 -4.38
CA MET A 840 20.19 -36.75 -3.06
C MET A 840 21.53 -36.18 -2.62
N TYR A 841 21.52 -35.07 -1.89
CA TYR A 841 22.74 -34.39 -1.44
C TYR A 841 22.82 -34.34 0.07
N THR A 842 24.02 -34.54 0.61
CA THR A 842 24.30 -34.29 2.02
C THR A 842 24.90 -32.90 2.20
N GLY A 843 24.58 -32.29 3.34
CA GLY A 843 25.12 -30.99 3.70
C GLY A 843 24.84 -30.65 5.14
N GLN A 844 25.56 -29.66 5.65
CA GLN A 844 25.19 -29.03 6.90
C GLN A 844 23.98 -28.13 6.68
N GLU A 845 23.18 -27.94 7.72
CA GLU A 845 21.92 -27.21 7.65
C GLU A 845 22.05 -25.80 7.06
N ASP A 846 23.07 -25.04 7.44
CA ASP A 846 23.36 -23.71 6.90
C ASP A 846 23.69 -23.72 5.40
N LEU A 847 24.47 -24.71 4.96
CA LEU A 847 24.83 -24.89 3.55
C LEU A 847 23.61 -25.31 2.73
N ILE A 848 22.78 -26.19 3.29
CA ILE A 848 21.53 -26.61 2.66
C ILE A 848 20.59 -25.42 2.55
N ASP A 849 20.37 -24.68 3.63
CA ASP A 849 19.52 -23.50 3.66
C ASP A 849 20.01 -22.42 2.68
N PHE A 850 21.34 -22.27 2.52
CA PHE A 850 21.93 -21.40 1.52
C PHE A 850 21.55 -21.81 0.08
N TYR A 851 21.64 -23.10 -0.28
CA TYR A 851 21.25 -23.55 -1.63
C TYR A 851 19.72 -23.56 -1.83
N LEU A 852 18.94 -23.93 -0.81
CA LEU A 852 17.48 -23.90 -0.85
C LEU A 852 16.92 -22.47 -0.85
N TYR A 853 17.73 -21.45 -0.53
CA TYR A 853 17.34 -20.04 -0.70
C TYR A 853 16.95 -19.71 -2.16
N GLN A 854 17.50 -20.44 -3.14
CA GLN A 854 17.20 -20.27 -4.57
C GLN A 854 15.72 -20.42 -4.90
N GLN A 855 15.00 -21.26 -4.17
CA GLN A 855 13.58 -21.61 -4.42
C GLN A 855 12.64 -20.91 -3.43
N ARG A 856 13.09 -19.84 -2.74
CA ARG A 856 12.29 -19.13 -1.73
C ARG A 856 10.99 -18.51 -2.27
N PHE A 857 10.99 -18.12 -3.55
CA PHE A 857 9.85 -17.49 -4.20
C PHE A 857 9.01 -18.48 -5.02
N MET A 858 9.35 -19.77 -4.99
CA MET A 858 8.54 -20.81 -5.59
C MET A 858 7.40 -21.19 -4.63
N GLN A 859 6.19 -21.33 -5.14
CA GLN A 859 5.03 -21.87 -4.42
C GLN A 859 5.29 -23.31 -4.01
N LYS A 860 5.92 -24.09 -4.88
CA LYS A 860 6.38 -25.44 -4.55
C LYS A 860 7.88 -25.57 -4.82
N PRO A 861 8.71 -25.81 -3.78
CA PRO A 861 10.14 -25.96 -3.97
C PRO A 861 10.47 -27.22 -4.79
N LYS A 862 11.60 -27.23 -5.51
CA LYS A 862 12.12 -28.40 -6.22
C LYS A 862 12.71 -29.45 -5.29
N ALA A 863 13.31 -28.98 -4.20
CA ALA A 863 14.04 -29.79 -3.24
C ALA A 863 13.61 -29.45 -1.81
N LYS A 864 13.74 -30.38 -0.88
CA LYS A 864 13.53 -30.10 0.54
C LYS A 864 14.55 -30.82 1.40
N LYS A 865 14.76 -30.34 2.62
CA LYS A 865 15.59 -31.01 3.61
C LYS A 865 14.75 -31.99 4.42
N LEU A 866 15.23 -33.23 4.60
CA LEU A 866 14.64 -34.17 5.56
C LEU A 866 14.88 -33.67 6.98
N HIS A 867 13.89 -33.83 7.87
CA HIS A 867 13.98 -33.31 9.24
C HIS A 867 14.90 -34.16 10.13
N GLN A 868 14.98 -35.47 9.85
CA GLN A 868 15.83 -36.40 10.58
C GLN A 868 17.31 -36.16 10.23
N ALA A 869 18.11 -35.85 11.26
CA ALA A 869 19.53 -35.58 11.11
C ALA A 869 20.34 -36.88 10.98
N LEU A 870 21.32 -36.88 10.07
CA LEU A 870 22.32 -37.95 9.98
C LEU A 870 23.33 -37.86 11.14
N LYS A 871 23.70 -36.63 11.52
CA LYS A 871 24.54 -36.34 12.68
C LYS A 871 24.42 -34.88 13.10
N TYR A 872 24.90 -34.58 14.30
CA TYR A 872 25.08 -33.21 14.80
C TYR A 872 26.55 -32.81 14.67
N LYS A 873 26.81 -31.58 14.24
CA LYS A 873 28.15 -31.03 14.06
C LYS A 873 28.27 -29.70 14.79
N HIS A 874 29.39 -29.51 15.49
CA HIS A 874 29.66 -28.30 16.26
C HIS A 874 30.42 -27.30 15.41
N TYR A 875 29.80 -26.17 15.06
CA TYR A 875 30.47 -25.14 14.29
C TYR A 875 31.41 -24.31 15.16
N CYS A 876 32.70 -24.46 14.87
CA CYS A 876 33.79 -23.69 15.42
C CYS A 876 34.74 -23.22 14.30
N ILE A 877 35.44 -22.13 14.58
CA ILE A 877 36.50 -21.62 13.72
C ILE A 877 37.80 -22.27 14.17
N THR A 878 38.62 -22.71 13.22
CA THR A 878 39.89 -23.38 13.52
C THR A 878 41.01 -22.34 13.63
N LEU A 879 41.84 -22.48 14.66
CA LEU A 879 43.02 -21.65 14.93
C LEU A 879 44.24 -22.56 15.17
N PRO A 880 45.47 -22.04 15.09
CA PRO A 880 46.65 -22.76 15.56
C PRO A 880 46.54 -23.13 17.03
N HIS A 881 47.11 -24.28 17.41
CA HIS A 881 47.24 -24.63 18.82
C HIS A 881 47.99 -23.53 19.59
N ARG A 882 47.48 -23.16 20.77
CA ARG A 882 48.00 -22.05 21.63
C ARG A 882 47.93 -20.64 21.01
N SER A 883 47.02 -20.40 20.06
CA SER A 883 46.78 -19.06 19.53
C SER A 883 46.45 -18.05 20.65
N PRO A 884 47.16 -16.90 20.73
CA PRO A 884 46.99 -15.92 21.80
C PRO A 884 45.65 -15.15 21.70
N VAL A 885 45.03 -15.13 20.51
CA VAL A 885 43.78 -14.40 20.23
C VAL A 885 42.52 -15.22 20.50
N ILE A 886 42.65 -16.52 20.81
CA ILE A 886 41.49 -17.44 20.91
C ILE A 886 40.48 -17.02 21.98
N ASP A 887 40.94 -16.51 23.14
CA ASP A 887 40.05 -16.08 24.22
C ASP A 887 39.27 -14.82 23.85
N GLN A 888 39.94 -13.82 23.27
CA GLN A 888 39.29 -12.60 22.78
C GLN A 888 38.30 -12.91 21.65
N PHE A 889 38.70 -13.77 20.72
CA PHE A 889 37.83 -14.19 19.63
C PHE A 889 36.59 -14.92 20.16
N ASN A 890 36.74 -15.80 21.15
CA ASN A 890 35.59 -16.48 21.78
C ASN A 890 34.60 -15.49 22.43
N ARG A 891 35.07 -14.41 23.05
CA ARG A 891 34.20 -13.35 23.58
C ARG A 891 33.47 -12.59 22.47
N TYR A 892 34.18 -12.30 21.38
CA TYR A 892 33.57 -11.69 20.19
C TYR A 892 32.49 -12.59 19.56
N LEU A 893 32.70 -13.90 19.54
CA LEU A 893 31.69 -14.86 19.09
C LEU A 893 30.42 -14.85 19.96
N TYR A 894 30.56 -14.72 21.29
CA TYR A 894 29.41 -14.51 22.17
C TYR A 894 28.65 -13.22 21.84
N TYR A 895 29.38 -12.12 21.64
CA TYR A 895 28.79 -10.86 21.23
C TYR A 895 28.00 -10.97 19.91
N ILE A 896 28.52 -11.70 18.91
CA ILE A 896 27.80 -11.96 17.64
C ILE A 896 26.48 -12.70 17.88
N GLN A 897 26.48 -13.69 18.78
CA GLN A 897 25.33 -14.53 19.08
C GLN A 897 24.26 -13.76 19.88
N GLU A 898 24.65 -13.04 20.93
CA GLU A 898 23.73 -12.31 21.81
C GLU A 898 23.05 -11.12 21.12
N ASN A 899 23.75 -10.43 20.22
CA ASN A 899 23.22 -9.24 19.53
C ASN A 899 22.49 -9.56 18.21
N GLY A 900 22.26 -10.84 17.88
CA GLY A 900 21.58 -11.25 16.65
C GLY A 900 22.36 -10.99 15.35
N ILE A 901 23.64 -10.61 15.44
CA ILE A 901 24.53 -10.33 14.30
C ILE A 901 24.71 -11.58 13.43
N LEU A 902 24.68 -12.77 14.04
CA LEU A 902 24.67 -14.05 13.34
C LEU A 902 23.57 -14.12 12.26
N LYS A 903 22.32 -13.78 12.63
CA LYS A 903 21.17 -13.83 11.70
C LYS A 903 21.36 -12.84 10.55
N LYS A 904 21.87 -11.64 10.85
CA LYS A 904 22.20 -10.62 9.84
C LYS A 904 23.26 -11.14 8.86
N HIS A 905 24.37 -11.67 9.36
CA HIS A 905 25.45 -12.16 8.49
C HIS A 905 25.04 -13.35 7.62
N LEU A 906 24.18 -14.26 8.12
CA LEU A 906 23.60 -15.32 7.29
C LEU A 906 22.73 -14.74 6.16
N ARG A 907 21.87 -13.76 6.46
CA ARG A 907 21.04 -13.07 5.47
C ARG A 907 21.88 -12.34 4.41
N ASP A 908 22.90 -11.59 4.83
CA ASP A 908 23.80 -10.88 3.92
C ASP A 908 24.57 -11.85 3.03
N THR A 909 24.97 -13.00 3.59
CA THR A 909 25.67 -14.06 2.86
C THR A 909 24.81 -14.66 1.75
N ASN A 910 23.51 -14.89 2.00
CA ASN A 910 22.59 -15.36 0.97
C ASN A 910 22.51 -14.36 -0.20
N TRP A 911 22.44 -13.05 0.09
CA TRP A 911 22.47 -12.01 -0.94
C TRP A 911 23.78 -11.97 -1.72
N HIS A 912 24.93 -12.10 -1.04
CA HIS A 912 26.22 -12.26 -1.72
C HIS A 912 26.27 -13.53 -2.57
N GLY A 913 25.58 -14.60 -2.17
CA GLY A 913 25.37 -15.80 -2.97
C GLY A 913 24.66 -15.51 -4.29
N VAL A 914 23.62 -14.68 -4.27
CA VAL A 914 22.91 -14.23 -5.48
C VAL A 914 23.82 -13.33 -6.35
N LEU A 915 24.47 -12.34 -5.74
CA LEU A 915 25.35 -11.39 -6.45
C LEU A 915 26.57 -12.05 -7.09
N SER A 916 27.10 -13.11 -6.47
CA SER A 916 28.22 -13.88 -7.02
C SER A 916 27.82 -14.82 -8.17
N GLY A 917 26.52 -15.03 -8.40
CA GLY A 917 26.03 -16.06 -9.32
C GLY A 917 26.09 -17.48 -8.74
N ASN A 918 26.51 -17.64 -7.47
CA ASN A 918 26.48 -18.93 -6.78
C ASN A 918 25.04 -19.40 -6.53
N LEU A 919 24.10 -18.49 -6.34
CA LEU A 919 22.66 -18.76 -6.22
C LEU A 919 21.91 -18.15 -7.42
N LYS A 920 21.07 -18.95 -8.06
CA LYS A 920 20.12 -18.51 -9.09
C LYS A 920 18.71 -18.59 -8.52
N ILE A 921 18.01 -17.46 -8.46
CA ILE A 921 16.63 -17.43 -7.97
C ILE A 921 15.73 -18.14 -8.97
N PHE A 922 15.04 -19.19 -8.51
CA PHE A 922 14.01 -19.90 -9.25
C PHE A 922 12.66 -19.23 -9.03
N LEU A 923 11.90 -19.11 -10.12
CA LEU A 923 10.55 -18.61 -10.14
C LEU A 923 9.64 -19.72 -10.67
N ASP A 924 8.38 -19.72 -10.25
CA ASP A 924 7.41 -20.67 -10.80
C ASP A 924 7.05 -20.28 -12.23
N ASP A 925 6.87 -21.30 -13.08
CA ASP A 925 6.19 -21.12 -14.35
C ASP A 925 4.69 -20.86 -14.09
N ASP A 926 4.07 -19.98 -14.89
CA ASP A 926 2.70 -19.46 -14.72
C ASP A 926 1.71 -20.46 -14.08
N VAL A 927 1.25 -20.07 -12.88
CA VAL A 927 0.47 -20.89 -11.92
C VAL A 927 -0.96 -21.15 -12.40
N LYS A 928 -1.45 -20.40 -13.40
CA LYS A 928 -2.82 -20.52 -13.92
C LYS A 928 -2.83 -21.23 -15.28
N LYS A 929 -2.71 -22.55 -15.27
CA LYS A 929 -2.95 -23.37 -16.46
C LYS A 929 -4.41 -23.80 -16.49
N SER A 930 -5.07 -23.65 -17.64
CA SER A 930 -6.39 -24.20 -17.89
C SER A 930 -6.36 -25.73 -17.87
N LEU A 931 -7.52 -26.35 -17.62
CA LEU A 931 -7.66 -27.81 -17.69
C LEU A 931 -7.28 -28.32 -19.08
N ASN A 932 -6.39 -29.31 -19.12
CA ASN A 932 -5.96 -29.98 -20.35
C ASN A 932 -6.81 -31.24 -20.59
N ILE A 933 -6.95 -31.67 -21.85
CA ILE A 933 -7.65 -32.90 -22.25
C ILE A 933 -7.12 -34.14 -21.51
N LYS A 934 -5.84 -34.11 -21.10
CA LYS A 934 -5.18 -35.17 -20.32
C LYS A 934 -5.97 -35.55 -19.05
N TYR A 935 -6.61 -34.59 -18.36
CA TYR A 935 -7.42 -34.87 -17.17
C TYR A 935 -8.63 -35.79 -17.46
N PHE A 936 -9.10 -35.84 -18.71
CA PHE A 936 -10.28 -36.60 -19.13
C PHE A 936 -9.94 -37.81 -20.02
N GLU A 937 -8.66 -38.11 -20.23
CA GLU A 937 -8.21 -39.17 -21.15
C GLU A 937 -8.88 -40.52 -20.84
N TYR A 938 -8.86 -40.95 -19.57
CA TYR A 938 -9.52 -42.20 -19.18
C TYR A 938 -11.05 -42.15 -19.26
N ALA A 939 -11.69 -40.98 -19.12
CA ALA A 939 -13.13 -40.87 -19.34
C ALA A 939 -13.49 -41.16 -20.80
N PHE A 940 -12.71 -40.64 -21.75
CA PHE A 940 -12.91 -40.94 -23.17
C PHE A 940 -12.64 -42.41 -23.50
N VAL A 941 -11.61 -43.01 -22.90
CA VAL A 941 -11.32 -44.45 -23.08
C VAL A 941 -12.49 -45.31 -22.58
N ILE A 942 -13.05 -45.01 -21.41
CA ILE A 942 -14.22 -45.73 -20.85
C ILE A 942 -15.47 -45.52 -21.70
N TRP A 943 -15.68 -44.31 -22.22
CA TRP A 943 -16.83 -44.02 -23.07
C TRP A 943 -16.77 -44.76 -24.40
N ILE A 944 -15.60 -44.76 -25.06
CA ILE A 944 -15.38 -45.49 -26.32
C ILE A 944 -15.53 -46.99 -26.10
N SER A 945 -14.97 -47.55 -25.02
CA SER A 945 -15.12 -48.98 -24.73
C SER A 945 -16.59 -49.35 -24.47
N GLY A 946 -17.34 -48.49 -23.77
CA GLY A 946 -18.79 -48.65 -23.59
C GLY A 946 -19.58 -48.66 -24.90
N LEU A 947 -19.26 -47.77 -25.85
CA LEU A 947 -19.88 -47.74 -27.17
C LEU A 947 -19.58 -48.99 -27.99
N VAL A 948 -18.34 -49.48 -27.96
CA VAL A 948 -17.94 -50.72 -28.63
C VAL A 948 -18.70 -51.92 -28.05
N CYS A 949 -18.80 -52.01 -26.73
CA CYS A 949 -19.59 -53.06 -26.06
C CYS A 949 -21.07 -52.99 -26.44
N ALA A 950 -21.67 -51.79 -26.48
CA ALA A 950 -23.06 -51.60 -26.89
C ALA A 950 -23.29 -52.03 -28.35
N PHE A 951 -22.36 -51.67 -29.25
CA PHE A 951 -22.41 -52.07 -30.65
C PHE A 951 -22.30 -53.59 -30.83
N LEU A 952 -21.40 -54.24 -30.08
CA LEU A 952 -21.26 -55.71 -30.08
C LEU A 952 -22.54 -56.39 -29.56
N SER A 953 -23.13 -55.90 -28.47
CA SER A 953 -24.40 -56.42 -27.96
C SER A 953 -25.54 -56.25 -28.97
N PHE A 954 -25.62 -55.10 -29.64
CA PHE A 954 -26.58 -54.87 -30.73
C PHE A 954 -26.38 -55.83 -31.90
N LEU A 955 -25.14 -56.07 -32.32
CA LEU A 955 -24.85 -57.06 -33.36
C LEU A 955 -25.30 -58.47 -32.94
N VAL A 956 -25.02 -58.86 -31.69
CA VAL A 956 -25.47 -60.15 -31.15
C VAL A 956 -26.99 -60.25 -31.15
N GLU A 957 -27.70 -59.22 -30.71
CA GLU A 957 -29.17 -59.17 -30.75
C GLU A 957 -29.71 -59.22 -32.18
N TYR A 958 -29.12 -58.48 -33.11
CA TYR A 958 -29.50 -58.46 -34.53
C TYR A 958 -29.33 -59.83 -35.18
N PHE A 959 -28.18 -60.50 -34.97
CA PHE A 959 -27.94 -61.83 -35.51
C PHE A 959 -28.79 -62.92 -34.86
N ARG A 960 -29.20 -62.73 -33.60
CA ARG A 960 -30.09 -63.66 -32.89
C ARG A 960 -31.56 -63.44 -33.27
N GLY A 961 -31.97 -62.20 -33.55
CA GLY A 961 -33.30 -61.82 -34.03
C GLY A 961 -33.59 -62.29 -35.45
N ASN A 962 -32.58 -62.40 -36.32
CA ASN A 962 -32.73 -62.94 -37.68
C ASN A 962 -32.80 -64.50 -37.75
N LYS A 963 -32.86 -65.19 -36.60
CA LYS A 963 -32.98 -66.67 -36.51
C LYS A 963 -34.34 -67.16 -35.99
N ILE A 964 -35.32 -66.26 -35.88
CA ILE A 964 -36.75 -66.55 -35.66
C ILE A 964 -37.48 -66.08 -36.93
#